data_AF-A0AB39KIE6-F1
#
_entry.id   AF-A0AB39KIE6-F1
#
_cell.length_a   1.000
_cell.length_b   1.000
_cell.length_c   1.000
_cell.angle_alpha   90.00
_cell.angle_beta   90.00
_cell.angle_gamma   90.00
#
_symmetry.space_group_name_H-M   'P 1'
#
loop_
_entity.id
_entity.type
_entity.pdbx_description
1 polymer ?
#
loop_
_entity_poly.entity_id
_entity_poly.type
_entity_poly.pdbx_seq_one_letter_code
_entity_poly.pdbx_strand_id
1 'polypeptide(L)'
;MIIKSLILDNIGLYGQRTEFLLEPKKSSTSTNQPIILIGGRNGAGKTTFLDSIRLALYGRRALGLGISQKEYHQYLLSKINHNHPERTSRVELNFIYTEGSIPAEFTVCRSWAIGSDNQLRESLDLKKNGETVTSVPEQEWENFLLELIPFGISQLFFFDGEKIQDIAEDTNAMLSDAIKNLLGIDLIEKLRLDLHSYLNRNKLNDANQNDIEVITQRLDHLTSQEVNLKNECAQLKFEHQALLKNIEQKRLRFVSEGGAIALKYDQLKTKLSQLNKEINLCKQELTNLANNLLPFLFAPKLISKFMTHLEASSADQSASRHLIEQTLASFQSSSVQKEELWTEDHWENLNQFLKNYFNTQSEISSHIAFNELTKPKQSLAKLIDLEIETKTQVQALYSRFVQLNQEKEATEFSIARAENAEDSNAYLDELMQKERKLGELDIILDQKDEEYRKLSWDIVTVERSLKSANEAIVDFELQNHKNSLAAKGIKALIDFETALLEQKIIQVRQNFVEIFNSLLRKKNFITDLHIDAKNFSTCLIKKNGHSIEKSALSAGEKQIYAIAMLWALAKTSGRHLPMIVDTPLGRLDREHRDNLMKLYFPHVSHQVIILSTDTEIDDQYINQLDQFISESYLLEYNHELASTQALLGYFTDLKRTNREKRIALQQA
;
A
#
# COMPACT_ATOMS: atom_id res chain seq x y z
N MET A 1 11.43 -49.38 -6.27
CA MET A 1 11.04 -49.05 -7.65
C MET A 1 10.96 -50.34 -8.46
N ILE A 2 9.93 -50.50 -9.29
CA ILE A 2 9.77 -51.60 -10.24
C ILE A 2 9.35 -51.01 -11.59
N ILE A 3 10.05 -51.33 -12.67
CA ILE A 3 9.65 -50.97 -14.04
C ILE A 3 8.56 -51.94 -14.48
N LYS A 4 7.37 -51.44 -14.81
CA LYS A 4 6.24 -52.26 -15.27
C LYS A 4 6.28 -52.50 -16.76
N SER A 5 6.54 -51.46 -17.55
CA SER A 5 6.66 -51.60 -19.00
C SER A 5 7.54 -50.53 -19.64
N LEU A 6 8.06 -50.88 -20.81
CA LEU A 6 8.78 -49.99 -21.71
C LEU A 6 8.15 -50.10 -23.10
N ILE A 7 7.74 -48.97 -23.67
CA ILE A 7 7.25 -48.89 -25.05
C ILE A 7 8.25 -48.07 -25.86
N LEU A 8 8.75 -48.67 -26.94
CA LEU A 8 9.63 -48.04 -27.90
C LEU A 8 8.87 -47.89 -29.21
N ASP A 9 8.76 -46.67 -29.71
CA ASP A 9 8.08 -46.37 -30.97
C ASP A 9 9.00 -45.52 -31.85
N ASN A 10 9.44 -46.12 -32.95
CA ASN A 10 10.37 -45.52 -33.91
C ASN A 10 11.70 -45.04 -33.26
N ILE A 11 12.37 -45.90 -32.48
CA ILE A 11 13.64 -45.59 -31.82
C ILE A 11 14.75 -46.55 -32.27
N GLY A 12 15.73 -46.01 -33.00
CA GLY A 12 16.90 -46.71 -33.48
C GLY A 12 16.51 -47.93 -34.30
N LEU A 13 16.83 -49.12 -33.78
CA LEU A 13 16.50 -50.39 -34.43
C LEU A 13 15.04 -50.82 -34.22
N TYR A 14 14.29 -50.20 -33.30
CA TYR A 14 12.86 -50.46 -33.08
C TYR A 14 12.04 -49.49 -33.94
N GLY A 15 11.89 -49.82 -35.23
CA GLY A 15 11.13 -48.98 -36.17
C GLY A 15 9.62 -49.06 -35.99
N GLN A 16 9.10 -50.11 -35.34
CA GLN A 16 7.68 -50.25 -35.03
C GLN A 16 7.47 -50.19 -33.52
N ARG A 17 6.25 -49.79 -33.11
CA ARG A 17 5.83 -49.82 -31.71
C ARG A 17 6.05 -51.21 -31.11
N THR A 18 6.99 -51.28 -30.17
CA THR A 18 7.39 -52.50 -29.45
C THR A 18 7.17 -52.29 -27.96
N GLU A 19 6.46 -53.20 -27.31
CA GLU A 19 6.14 -53.14 -25.89
C GLU A 19 6.80 -54.30 -25.13
N PHE A 20 7.48 -53.95 -24.04
CA PHE A 20 8.06 -54.89 -23.10
C PHE A 20 7.30 -54.82 -21.79
N LEU A 21 6.77 -55.95 -21.32
CA LEU A 21 6.19 -56.09 -19.99
C LEU A 21 7.30 -56.58 -19.06
N LEU A 22 7.68 -55.71 -18.14
CA LEU A 22 8.87 -55.88 -17.30
C LEU A 22 8.51 -56.13 -15.84
N GLU A 23 7.23 -56.09 -15.45
CA GLU A 23 6.84 -56.35 -14.07
C GLU A 23 7.13 -57.82 -13.67
N PRO A 24 7.95 -58.07 -12.62
CA PRO A 24 8.22 -59.42 -12.15
C PRO A 24 6.95 -60.11 -11.64
N LYS A 25 6.68 -61.32 -12.13
CA LYS A 25 5.55 -62.14 -11.69
C LYS A 25 5.83 -62.74 -10.31
N LYS A 26 4.79 -62.81 -9.48
CA LYS A 26 4.84 -63.56 -8.22
C LYS A 26 4.49 -65.01 -8.51
N SER A 27 5.41 -65.93 -8.26
CA SER A 27 5.12 -67.36 -8.36
C SER A 27 4.14 -67.80 -7.27
N SER A 28 3.37 -68.86 -7.55
CA SER A 28 2.54 -69.57 -6.57
C SER A 28 3.37 -70.44 -5.61
N THR A 29 4.60 -70.77 -6.00
CA THR A 29 5.63 -71.38 -5.14
C THR A 29 6.38 -70.27 -4.39
N SER A 30 6.85 -70.55 -3.18
CA SER A 30 7.49 -69.59 -2.25
C SER A 30 8.78 -68.89 -2.74
N THR A 31 9.14 -69.01 -4.02
CA THR A 31 10.34 -68.46 -4.66
C THR A 31 9.98 -67.24 -5.51
N ASN A 32 10.55 -66.09 -5.18
CA ASN A 32 10.38 -64.87 -5.98
C ASN A 32 11.09 -65.02 -7.34
N GLN A 33 10.49 -64.51 -8.42
CA GLN A 33 11.04 -64.55 -9.79
C GLN A 33 11.47 -63.15 -10.25
N PRO A 34 12.62 -62.62 -9.80
CA PRO A 34 12.99 -61.22 -10.06
C PRO A 34 13.55 -60.98 -11.47
N ILE A 35 13.88 -62.03 -12.24
CA ILE A 35 14.67 -61.91 -13.47
C ILE A 35 13.78 -61.78 -14.71
N ILE A 36 14.04 -60.78 -15.55
CA ILE A 36 13.54 -60.71 -16.93
C ILE A 36 14.74 -60.89 -17.86
N LEU A 37 14.67 -61.89 -18.74
CA LEU A 37 15.76 -62.25 -19.63
C LEU A 37 15.48 -61.78 -21.05
N ILE A 38 16.35 -60.95 -21.63
CA ILE A 38 16.19 -60.43 -22.98
C ILE A 38 17.38 -60.89 -23.83
N GLY A 39 17.14 -61.88 -24.68
CA GLY A 39 18.12 -62.42 -25.61
C GLY A 39 18.18 -61.62 -26.90
N GLY A 40 19.38 -61.39 -27.42
CA GLY A 40 19.52 -60.82 -28.75
C GLY A 40 20.94 -61.01 -29.27
N ARG A 41 21.09 -61.20 -30.58
CA ARG A 41 22.43 -61.21 -31.20
C ARG A 41 23.07 -59.81 -31.13
N ASN A 42 24.36 -59.71 -31.42
CA ASN A 42 25.00 -58.39 -31.51
C ASN A 42 24.33 -57.58 -32.63
N GLY A 43 24.03 -56.31 -32.34
CA GLY A 43 23.26 -55.46 -33.26
C GLY A 43 21.75 -55.72 -33.29
N ALA A 44 21.19 -56.57 -32.42
CA ALA A 44 19.74 -56.82 -32.36
C ALA A 44 18.95 -55.79 -31.52
N GLY A 45 19.56 -54.70 -31.06
CA GLY A 45 18.83 -53.64 -30.32
C GLY A 45 18.87 -53.70 -28.78
N LYS A 46 19.72 -54.54 -28.18
CA LYS A 46 19.94 -54.60 -26.72
C LYS A 46 20.38 -53.25 -26.12
N THR A 47 21.44 -52.65 -26.68
CA THR A 47 21.93 -51.34 -26.24
C THR A 47 20.92 -50.24 -26.47
N THR A 48 20.14 -50.31 -27.57
CA THR A 48 19.04 -49.36 -27.82
C THR A 48 17.95 -49.45 -26.75
N PHE A 49 17.64 -50.65 -26.25
CA PHE A 49 16.71 -50.84 -25.12
C PHE A 49 17.23 -50.15 -23.85
N LEU A 50 18.48 -50.41 -23.48
CA LEU A 50 19.11 -49.80 -22.29
C LEU A 50 19.18 -48.27 -22.39
N ASP A 51 19.63 -47.76 -23.55
CA ASP A 51 19.70 -46.33 -23.84
C ASP A 51 18.32 -45.67 -23.74
N SER A 52 17.26 -46.34 -24.20
CA SER A 52 15.90 -45.77 -24.19
C SER A 52 15.37 -45.57 -22.78
N ILE A 53 15.65 -46.49 -21.85
CA ILE A 53 15.28 -46.33 -20.44
C ILE A 53 16.03 -45.14 -19.83
N ARG A 54 17.33 -45.02 -20.10
CA ARG A 54 18.14 -43.88 -19.63
C ARG A 54 17.65 -42.55 -20.22
N LEU A 55 17.29 -42.55 -21.51
CA LEU A 55 16.76 -41.37 -22.19
C LEU A 55 15.43 -40.94 -21.60
N ALA A 56 14.51 -41.87 -21.34
CA ALA A 56 13.22 -41.58 -20.72
C ALA A 56 13.41 -40.88 -19.35
N LEU A 57 14.31 -41.40 -18.51
CA LEU A 57 14.55 -40.86 -17.18
C LEU A 57 15.36 -39.56 -17.16
N TYR A 58 16.42 -39.45 -17.96
CA TYR A 58 17.43 -38.39 -17.82
C TYR A 58 17.54 -37.42 -18.98
N GLY A 59 16.84 -37.68 -20.10
CA GLY A 59 16.89 -36.83 -21.30
C GLY A 59 18.33 -36.55 -21.73
N ARG A 60 18.67 -35.26 -21.88
CA ARG A 60 20.01 -34.78 -22.24
C ARG A 60 21.12 -35.31 -21.33
N ARG A 61 20.86 -35.50 -20.03
CA ARG A 61 21.88 -35.97 -19.07
C ARG A 61 22.23 -37.44 -19.26
N ALA A 62 21.41 -38.23 -19.95
CA ALA A 62 21.70 -39.63 -20.26
C ALA A 62 23.02 -39.80 -21.04
N LEU A 63 23.42 -38.76 -21.77
CA LEU A 63 24.61 -38.76 -22.62
C LEU A 63 25.88 -38.31 -21.90
N GLY A 64 25.78 -37.61 -20.76
CA GLY A 64 26.91 -37.05 -20.01
C GLY A 64 26.67 -35.63 -19.48
N LEU A 65 27.53 -35.19 -18.56
CA LEU A 65 27.53 -33.83 -18.02
C LEU A 65 28.16 -32.86 -19.03
N GLY A 66 27.50 -31.73 -19.31
CA GLY A 66 28.06 -30.65 -20.16
C GLY A 66 27.79 -30.75 -21.67
N ILE A 67 27.01 -31.74 -22.11
CA ILE A 67 26.61 -31.88 -23.52
C ILE A 67 25.78 -30.69 -23.94
N SER A 68 26.00 -30.13 -25.13
CA SER A 68 25.24 -28.99 -25.65
C SER A 68 23.83 -29.39 -26.13
N GLN A 69 22.90 -28.43 -26.19
CA GLN A 69 21.55 -28.70 -26.73
C GLN A 69 21.62 -29.18 -28.19
N LYS A 70 22.59 -28.68 -28.96
CA LYS A 70 22.80 -29.05 -30.36
C LYS A 70 23.25 -30.51 -30.51
N GLU A 71 24.21 -30.95 -29.69
CA GLU A 71 24.66 -32.34 -29.67
C GLU A 71 23.55 -33.28 -29.22
N TYR A 72 22.74 -32.87 -28.23
CA TYR A 72 21.59 -33.64 -27.80
C TYR A 72 20.54 -33.79 -28.91
N HIS A 73 20.20 -32.70 -29.61
CA HIS A 73 19.29 -32.77 -30.75
C HIS A 73 19.84 -33.65 -31.88
N GLN A 74 21.15 -33.59 -32.16
CA GLN A 74 21.78 -34.50 -33.13
C GLN A 74 21.68 -35.96 -32.70
N TYR A 75 21.84 -36.25 -31.41
CA TYR A 75 21.64 -37.58 -30.87
C TYR A 75 20.18 -38.06 -31.06
N LEU A 76 19.19 -37.26 -30.68
CA LEU A 76 17.78 -37.59 -30.87
C LEU A 76 17.44 -37.86 -32.34
N LEU A 77 17.98 -37.05 -33.26
CA LEU A 77 17.85 -37.25 -34.70
C LEU A 77 18.46 -38.59 -35.16
N SER A 78 19.65 -38.94 -34.65
CA SER A 78 20.31 -40.20 -34.96
C SER A 78 19.56 -41.44 -34.47
N LYS A 79 18.63 -41.25 -33.51
CA LYS A 79 17.80 -42.32 -32.94
C LYS A 79 16.43 -42.43 -33.62
N ILE A 80 16.11 -41.62 -34.63
CA ILE A 80 14.91 -41.83 -35.46
C ILE A 80 15.22 -42.93 -36.48
N ASN A 81 14.35 -43.94 -36.65
CA ASN A 81 14.56 -44.94 -37.69
C ASN A 81 14.40 -44.29 -39.07
N HIS A 82 15.44 -44.36 -39.90
CA HIS A 82 15.45 -43.73 -41.22
C HIS A 82 14.38 -44.29 -42.19
N ASN A 83 13.88 -45.49 -41.93
CA ASN A 83 12.94 -46.19 -42.80
C ASN A 83 11.48 -46.04 -42.34
N HIS A 84 11.22 -45.30 -41.24
CA HIS A 84 9.88 -45.08 -40.75
C HIS A 84 9.21 -43.88 -41.46
N PRO A 85 7.94 -43.99 -41.90
CA PRO A 85 7.25 -42.94 -42.66
C PRO A 85 7.02 -41.66 -41.85
N GLU A 86 6.80 -41.79 -40.55
CA GLU A 86 6.67 -40.65 -39.63
C GLU A 86 8.02 -40.33 -38.99
N ARG A 87 8.37 -39.03 -38.94
CA ARG A 87 9.58 -38.51 -38.27
C ARG A 87 9.34 -38.19 -36.80
N THR A 88 8.51 -39.00 -36.16
CA THR A 88 8.09 -38.93 -34.75
C THR A 88 8.65 -40.16 -34.05
N SER A 89 9.34 -39.95 -32.94
CA SER A 89 9.89 -41.02 -32.11
C SER A 89 9.40 -40.83 -30.68
N ARG A 90 9.12 -41.92 -29.99
CA ARG A 90 8.54 -41.89 -28.65
C ARG A 90 9.06 -43.03 -27.79
N VAL A 91 9.47 -42.70 -26.57
CA VAL A 91 9.76 -43.65 -25.49
C VAL A 91 8.77 -43.43 -24.36
N GLU A 92 8.13 -44.49 -23.90
CA GLU A 92 7.27 -44.47 -22.72
C GLU A 92 7.77 -45.49 -21.70
N LEU A 93 8.01 -45.02 -20.48
CA LEU A 93 8.48 -45.83 -19.36
C LEU A 93 7.44 -45.76 -18.24
N ASN A 94 6.92 -46.92 -17.86
CA ASN A 94 5.99 -47.07 -16.75
C ASN A 94 6.69 -47.74 -15.58
N PHE A 95 6.66 -47.12 -14.40
CA PHE A 95 7.28 -47.69 -13.19
C PHE A 95 6.53 -47.35 -11.91
N ILE A 96 6.64 -48.23 -10.93
CA ILE A 96 6.15 -48.00 -9.57
C ILE A 96 7.29 -47.47 -8.73
N TYR A 97 7.06 -46.37 -8.02
CA TYR A 97 7.98 -45.82 -7.03
C TYR A 97 7.23 -45.59 -5.71
N THR A 98 7.87 -45.95 -4.59
CA THR A 98 7.26 -45.82 -3.25
C THR A 98 7.80 -44.57 -2.57
N GLU A 99 6.95 -43.56 -2.44
CA GLU A 99 7.23 -42.36 -1.65
C GLU A 99 6.74 -42.58 -0.21
N GLY A 100 7.66 -42.67 0.75
CA GLY A 100 7.35 -42.93 2.16
C GLY A 100 6.81 -44.35 2.39
N SER A 101 5.52 -44.57 2.11
CA SER A 101 4.83 -45.88 2.27
C SER A 101 3.74 -46.15 1.24
N ILE A 102 3.44 -45.20 0.34
CA ILE A 102 2.39 -45.37 -0.67
C ILE A 102 3.06 -45.63 -2.03
N PRO A 103 2.82 -46.78 -2.67
CA PRO A 103 3.28 -46.99 -4.03
C PRO A 103 2.48 -46.11 -4.99
N ALA A 104 3.18 -45.35 -5.83
CA ALA A 104 2.59 -44.58 -6.91
C ALA A 104 3.12 -45.09 -8.26
N GLU A 105 2.25 -45.12 -9.26
CA GLU A 105 2.60 -45.48 -10.63
C GLU A 105 2.92 -44.21 -11.42
N PHE A 106 4.10 -44.18 -12.03
CA PHE A 106 4.56 -43.08 -12.86
C PHE A 106 4.67 -43.52 -14.31
N THR A 107 4.17 -42.68 -15.21
CA THR A 107 4.34 -42.83 -16.66
C THR A 107 5.14 -41.65 -17.17
N VAL A 108 6.33 -41.94 -17.71
CA VAL A 108 7.22 -40.96 -18.33
C VAL A 108 7.19 -41.18 -19.83
N CYS A 109 6.69 -40.20 -20.56
CA CYS A 109 6.63 -40.24 -22.01
C CYS A 109 7.49 -39.13 -22.59
N ARG A 110 8.60 -39.48 -23.24
CA ARG A 110 9.39 -38.55 -24.04
C ARG A 110 9.13 -38.79 -25.52
N SER A 111 8.83 -37.72 -26.25
CA SER A 111 8.63 -37.76 -27.69
C SER A 111 9.40 -36.65 -28.37
N TRP A 112 9.90 -36.93 -29.58
CA TRP A 112 10.56 -35.92 -30.40
C TRP A 112 10.17 -36.07 -31.85
N ALA A 113 10.02 -34.93 -32.52
CA ALA A 113 9.63 -34.87 -33.92
C ALA A 113 10.35 -33.76 -34.66
N ILE A 114 10.54 -33.96 -35.96
CA ILE A 114 11.01 -32.90 -36.86
C ILE A 114 9.79 -32.10 -37.33
N GLY A 115 9.72 -30.84 -36.93
CA GLY A 115 8.69 -29.90 -37.36
C GLY A 115 8.79 -29.57 -38.86
N SER A 116 7.76 -28.89 -39.38
CA SER A 116 7.74 -28.42 -40.79
C SER A 116 8.84 -27.41 -41.11
N ASP A 117 9.41 -26.76 -40.09
CA ASP A 117 10.56 -25.87 -40.12
C ASP A 117 11.92 -26.60 -40.10
N ASN A 118 11.89 -27.94 -40.17
CA ASN A 118 13.05 -28.82 -40.03
C ASN A 118 13.78 -28.67 -38.68
N GLN A 119 13.10 -28.13 -37.67
CA GLN A 119 13.62 -28.07 -36.30
C GLN A 119 13.11 -29.25 -35.49
N LEU A 120 13.99 -29.80 -34.65
CA LEU A 120 13.62 -30.84 -33.69
C LEU A 120 12.86 -30.22 -32.51
N ARG A 121 11.69 -30.77 -32.20
CA ARG A 121 10.93 -30.43 -31.00
C ARG A 121 10.82 -31.67 -30.12
N GLU A 122 11.26 -31.54 -28.88
CA GLU A 122 11.10 -32.55 -27.84
C GLU A 122 9.93 -32.16 -26.92
N SER A 123 9.19 -33.15 -26.45
CA SER A 123 8.15 -33.01 -25.43
C SER A 123 8.31 -34.14 -24.41
N LEU A 124 8.15 -33.78 -23.13
CA LEU A 124 8.11 -34.67 -21.99
C LEU A 124 6.71 -34.58 -21.40
N ASP A 125 6.04 -35.71 -21.19
CA ASP A 125 4.76 -35.85 -20.47
C ASP A 125 4.96 -36.78 -19.27
N LEU A 126 4.57 -36.31 -18.08
CA LEU A 126 4.72 -37.02 -16.81
C LEU A 126 3.37 -37.20 -16.13
N LYS A 127 2.97 -38.46 -15.91
CA LYS A 127 1.73 -38.81 -15.19
C LYS A 127 2.01 -39.56 -13.90
N LYS A 128 1.24 -39.28 -12.86
CA LYS A 128 1.20 -40.00 -11.58
C LYS A 128 -0.19 -40.60 -11.41
N ASN A 129 -0.28 -41.92 -11.26
CA ASN A 129 -1.52 -42.69 -11.17
C ASN A 129 -2.53 -42.40 -12.30
N GLY A 130 -2.02 -42.17 -13.52
CA GLY A 130 -2.83 -41.88 -14.71
C GLY A 130 -3.19 -40.40 -14.92
N GLU A 131 -2.97 -39.53 -13.94
CA GLU A 131 -3.21 -38.08 -14.05
C GLU A 131 -1.91 -37.32 -14.29
N THR A 132 -1.94 -36.26 -15.10
CA THR A 132 -0.76 -35.41 -15.35
C THR A 132 -0.32 -34.71 -14.07
N VAL A 133 0.99 -34.71 -13.81
CA VAL A 133 1.56 -34.10 -12.59
C VAL A 133 1.44 -32.58 -12.67
N THR A 134 0.50 -32.00 -11.93
CA THR A 134 0.29 -30.53 -11.85
C THR A 134 0.96 -29.89 -10.62
N SER A 135 1.45 -30.70 -9.68
CA SER A 135 2.10 -30.22 -8.45
C SER A 135 3.48 -29.59 -8.69
N VAL A 136 4.10 -29.87 -9.84
CA VAL A 136 5.41 -29.36 -10.24
C VAL A 136 5.27 -28.78 -11.64
N PRO A 137 5.79 -27.56 -11.92
CA PRO A 137 5.76 -26.99 -13.26
C PRO A 137 6.43 -27.91 -14.30
N GLU A 138 5.94 -27.93 -15.55
CA GLU A 138 6.48 -28.80 -16.62
C GLU A 138 7.99 -28.62 -16.82
N GLN A 139 8.50 -27.41 -16.60
CA GLN A 139 9.91 -27.04 -16.71
C GLN A 139 10.79 -27.75 -15.66
N GLU A 140 10.22 -28.18 -14.55
CA GLU A 140 10.92 -28.83 -13.44
C GLU A 140 10.73 -30.35 -13.42
N TRP A 141 9.94 -30.92 -14.33
CA TRP A 141 9.74 -32.38 -14.41
C TRP A 141 11.05 -33.16 -14.57
N GLU A 142 12.04 -32.61 -15.29
CA GLU A 142 13.35 -33.23 -15.40
C GLU A 142 14.11 -33.27 -14.06
N ASN A 143 14.02 -32.19 -13.28
CA ASN A 143 14.64 -32.12 -11.95
C ASN A 143 13.93 -33.06 -10.97
N PHE A 144 12.60 -33.14 -11.04
CA PHE A 144 11.82 -34.10 -10.25
C PHE A 144 12.22 -35.56 -10.54
N LEU A 145 12.36 -35.94 -11.82
CA LEU A 145 12.83 -37.28 -12.19
C LEU A 145 14.23 -37.59 -11.66
N LEU A 146 15.12 -36.58 -11.62
CA LEU A 146 16.47 -36.70 -11.06
C LEU A 146 16.48 -36.86 -9.53
N GLU A 147 15.48 -36.33 -8.82
CA GLU A 147 15.34 -36.56 -7.38
C GLU A 147 14.90 -37.99 -7.09
N LEU A 148 13.97 -38.53 -7.89
CA LEU A 148 13.51 -39.92 -7.78
C LEU A 148 14.65 -40.91 -8.00
N ILE A 149 15.44 -40.71 -9.06
CA ILE A 149 16.59 -41.55 -9.40
C ILE A 149 17.77 -40.65 -9.77
N PRO A 150 18.68 -40.35 -8.84
CA PRO A 150 19.86 -39.55 -9.14
C PRO A 150 20.71 -40.18 -10.23
N PHE A 151 21.11 -39.37 -11.21
CA PHE A 151 21.92 -39.83 -12.34
C PHE A 151 23.20 -40.57 -11.92
N GLY A 152 23.91 -40.09 -10.89
CA GLY A 152 25.12 -40.74 -10.37
C GLY A 152 24.88 -42.17 -9.83
N ILE A 153 23.65 -42.46 -9.37
CA ILE A 153 23.25 -43.79 -8.90
C ILE A 153 22.85 -44.66 -10.10
N SER A 154 22.22 -44.07 -11.12
CA SER A 154 21.74 -44.80 -12.30
C SER A 154 22.83 -45.59 -13.02
N GLN A 155 24.07 -45.10 -13.02
CA GLN A 155 25.21 -45.78 -13.63
C GLN A 155 25.58 -47.09 -12.91
N LEU A 156 25.18 -47.24 -11.64
CA LEU A 156 25.45 -48.43 -10.83
C LEU A 156 24.39 -49.52 -11.04
N PHE A 157 23.17 -49.11 -11.39
CA PHE A 157 22.01 -50.01 -11.54
C PHE A 157 21.68 -50.31 -12.99
N PHE A 158 21.96 -49.39 -13.92
CA PHE A 158 21.78 -49.54 -15.36
C PHE A 158 23.17 -49.47 -15.98
N PHE A 159 23.76 -50.59 -16.35
CA PHE A 159 25.10 -50.57 -16.95
C PHE A 159 25.27 -51.56 -18.09
N ASP A 160 26.26 -51.23 -18.90
CA ASP A 160 26.73 -52.03 -20.02
C ASP A 160 27.99 -52.77 -19.57
N GLY A 161 28.04 -54.08 -19.81
CA GLY A 161 29.13 -54.97 -19.45
C GLY A 161 30.50 -54.48 -19.93
N GLU A 162 30.54 -53.78 -21.07
CA GLU A 162 31.77 -53.17 -21.57
C GLU A 162 32.19 -51.94 -20.75
N LYS A 163 31.23 -51.12 -20.30
CA LYS A 163 31.48 -49.92 -19.47
C LYS A 163 31.81 -50.24 -18.01
N ILE A 164 31.51 -51.45 -17.53
CA ILE A 164 31.99 -51.91 -16.21
C ILE A 164 33.52 -51.90 -16.16
N GLN A 165 34.18 -52.14 -17.29
CA GLN A 165 35.64 -52.13 -17.36
C GLN A 165 36.21 -50.74 -17.09
N ASP A 166 35.60 -49.69 -17.63
CA ASP A 166 36.02 -48.31 -17.38
C ASP A 166 35.89 -47.96 -15.89
N ILE A 167 34.83 -48.43 -15.22
CA ILE A 167 34.66 -48.33 -13.77
C ILE A 167 35.78 -49.12 -13.04
N ALA A 168 36.15 -50.29 -13.58
CA ALA A 168 37.28 -51.09 -13.11
C ALA A 168 38.66 -50.49 -13.43
N GLU A 169 38.76 -49.35 -14.10
CA GLU A 169 40.01 -48.65 -14.37
C GLU A 169 40.06 -47.28 -13.67
N ASP A 170 38.98 -46.50 -13.68
CA ASP A 170 38.89 -45.11 -13.16
C ASP A 170 38.10 -45.00 -11.83
N THR A 171 38.47 -45.81 -10.83
CA THR A 171 37.64 -46.00 -9.62
C THR A 171 37.47 -44.75 -8.78
N ASN A 172 38.48 -43.90 -8.62
CA ASN A 172 38.50 -43.00 -7.45
C ASN A 172 37.46 -41.86 -7.56
N ALA A 173 37.33 -41.24 -8.74
CA ALA A 173 36.38 -40.14 -8.95
C ALA A 173 34.93 -40.64 -9.02
N MET A 174 34.68 -41.69 -9.80
CA MET A 174 33.36 -42.31 -9.94
C MET A 174 32.85 -42.87 -8.59
N LEU A 175 33.73 -43.49 -7.80
CA LEU A 175 33.39 -44.06 -6.49
C LEU A 175 33.18 -42.97 -5.44
N SER A 176 33.94 -41.88 -5.48
CA SER A 176 33.67 -40.66 -4.69
C SER A 176 32.26 -40.13 -4.96
N ASP A 177 31.92 -39.90 -6.23
CA ASP A 177 30.62 -39.35 -6.61
C ASP A 177 29.48 -40.32 -6.32
N ALA A 178 29.69 -41.62 -6.56
CA ALA A 178 28.73 -42.65 -6.21
C ALA A 178 28.48 -42.70 -4.70
N ILE A 179 29.53 -42.73 -3.87
CA ILE A 179 29.41 -42.72 -2.41
C ILE A 179 28.69 -41.45 -1.95
N LYS A 180 29.11 -40.26 -2.39
CA LYS A 180 28.48 -39.00 -1.99
C LYS A 180 26.99 -38.91 -2.38
N ASN A 181 26.64 -39.29 -3.60
CA ASN A 181 25.28 -39.21 -4.11
C ASN A 181 24.36 -40.30 -3.54
N LEU A 182 24.85 -41.53 -3.48
CA LEU A 182 24.09 -42.70 -3.04
C LEU A 182 23.80 -42.68 -1.53
N LEU A 183 24.65 -42.02 -0.76
CA LEU A 183 24.54 -41.93 0.69
C LEU A 183 23.89 -40.63 1.18
N GLY A 184 23.51 -39.73 0.25
CA GLY A 184 22.85 -38.46 0.58
C GLY A 184 23.77 -37.39 1.17
N ILE A 185 25.10 -37.56 1.05
CA ILE A 185 26.09 -36.61 1.55
C ILE A 185 26.03 -35.30 0.74
N ASP A 186 25.73 -35.39 -0.55
CA ASP A 186 25.59 -34.23 -1.45
C ASP A 186 24.51 -33.22 -0.98
N LEU A 187 23.43 -33.71 -0.33
CA LEU A 187 22.40 -32.83 0.24
C LEU A 187 22.92 -32.01 1.44
N ILE A 188 23.77 -32.63 2.26
CA ILE A 188 24.42 -31.98 3.42
C ILE A 188 25.42 -30.94 2.92
N GLU A 189 26.18 -31.28 1.89
CA GLU A 189 27.14 -30.38 1.24
C GLU A 189 26.44 -29.14 0.65
N LYS A 190 25.30 -29.32 -0.03
CA LYS A 190 24.47 -28.21 -0.54
C LYS A 190 23.94 -27.31 0.59
N LEU A 191 23.34 -27.89 1.63
CA LEU A 191 22.84 -27.11 2.77
C LEU A 191 23.97 -26.29 3.43
N ARG A 192 25.17 -26.87 3.55
CA ARG A 192 26.34 -26.18 4.08
C ARG A 192 26.75 -24.99 3.21
N LEU A 193 26.77 -25.16 1.88
CA LEU A 193 27.07 -24.08 0.93
C LEU A 193 26.02 -22.96 0.97
N ASP A 194 24.74 -23.32 1.13
CA ASP A 194 23.65 -22.36 1.27
C ASP A 194 23.78 -21.53 2.56
N LEU A 195 24.09 -22.17 3.69
CA LEU A 195 24.35 -21.48 4.95
C LEU A 195 25.59 -20.57 4.88
N HIS A 196 26.66 -21.00 4.18
CA HIS A 196 27.81 -20.14 3.92
C HIS A 196 27.44 -18.91 3.08
N SER A 197 26.61 -19.10 2.05
CA SER A 197 26.11 -18.02 1.21
C SER A 197 25.24 -17.03 1.99
N TYR A 198 24.39 -17.55 2.88
CA TYR A 198 23.58 -16.74 3.81
C TYR A 198 24.47 -15.87 4.72
N LEU A 199 25.48 -16.47 5.36
CA LEU A 199 26.42 -15.73 6.21
C LEU A 199 27.20 -14.66 5.44
N ASN A 200 27.65 -14.97 4.23
CA ASN A 200 28.42 -14.02 3.42
C ASN A 200 27.54 -12.84 2.94
N ARG A 201 26.25 -13.06 2.67
CA ARG A 201 25.31 -11.98 2.33
C ARG A 201 24.99 -11.07 3.52
N ASN A 202 24.98 -11.62 4.74
CA ASN A 202 24.59 -10.90 5.95
C ASN A 202 25.77 -10.32 6.73
N LYS A 203 27.00 -10.43 6.22
CA LYS A 203 28.18 -9.74 6.74
C LYS A 203 28.23 -8.29 6.23
N LEU A 204 27.33 -7.43 6.70
CA LEU A 204 27.47 -5.98 6.51
C LEU A 204 27.05 -5.17 7.75
N ASN A 205 27.97 -4.23 8.05
CA ASN A 205 27.91 -3.01 8.84
C ASN A 205 27.64 -3.13 10.35
N ASP A 206 28.75 -3.28 11.10
CA ASP A 206 28.89 -2.66 12.42
C ASP A 206 28.72 -1.15 12.26
N ALA A 207 27.56 -0.63 12.67
CA ALA A 207 27.36 0.81 12.78
C ALA A 207 26.37 1.13 13.91
N ASN A 208 26.83 2.01 14.80
CA ASN A 208 26.05 2.98 15.57
C ASN A 208 25.49 2.57 16.93
N GLN A 209 26.31 1.95 17.79
CA GLN A 209 26.05 2.00 19.25
C GLN A 209 26.38 3.38 19.85
N ASN A 210 27.34 4.12 19.27
CA ASN A 210 27.75 5.44 19.80
C ASN A 210 26.75 6.58 19.52
N ASP A 211 25.80 6.40 18.60
CA ASP A 211 24.87 7.48 18.22
C ASP A 211 23.71 7.64 19.20
N ILE A 212 23.31 6.56 19.90
CA ILE A 212 22.15 6.60 20.82
C ILE A 212 22.46 7.45 22.05
N GLU A 213 23.66 7.30 22.62
CA GLU A 213 24.06 8.06 23.82
C GLU A 213 24.05 9.58 23.54
N VAL A 214 24.53 9.97 22.36
CA VAL A 214 24.50 11.36 21.89
C VAL A 214 23.08 11.85 21.66
N ILE A 215 22.20 11.03 21.07
CA ILE A 215 20.79 11.37 20.85
C ILE A 215 20.03 11.51 22.18
N THR A 216 20.27 10.63 23.16
CA THR A 216 19.67 10.71 24.50
C THR A 216 20.10 11.96 25.25
N GLN A 217 21.40 12.29 25.25
CA GLN A 217 21.89 13.51 25.89
C GLN A 217 21.28 14.78 25.26
N ARG A 218 21.09 14.77 23.93
CA ARG A 218 20.45 15.87 23.23
C ARG A 218 18.97 16.02 23.61
N LEU A 219 18.26 14.90 23.79
CA LEU A 219 16.86 14.90 24.22
C LEU A 219 16.71 15.42 25.65
N ASP A 220 17.58 14.98 26.57
CA ASP A 220 17.59 15.46 27.96
C ASP A 220 17.87 16.98 28.03
N HIS A 221 18.79 17.47 27.20
CA HIS A 221 19.07 18.90 27.12
C HIS A 221 17.84 19.69 26.61
N LEU A 222 17.20 19.25 25.52
CA LEU A 222 16.03 19.94 24.95
C LEU A 222 14.82 19.91 25.90
N THR A 223 14.56 18.78 26.55
CA THR A 223 13.47 18.67 27.55
C THR A 223 13.71 19.55 28.76
N SER A 224 14.96 19.69 29.23
CA SER A 224 15.30 20.64 30.29
C SER A 224 15.03 22.10 29.89
N GLN A 225 15.33 22.47 28.64
CA GLN A 225 15.04 23.80 28.10
C GLN A 225 13.52 24.04 28.00
N GLU A 226 12.74 23.02 27.64
CA GLU A 226 11.28 23.12 27.53
C GLU A 226 10.64 23.42 28.88
N VAL A 227 11.10 22.73 29.93
CA VAL A 227 10.62 22.97 31.30
C VAL A 227 10.92 24.40 31.75
N ASN A 228 12.13 24.90 31.48
CA ASN A 228 12.51 26.26 31.84
C ASN A 228 11.66 27.30 31.09
N LEU A 229 11.50 27.16 29.78
CA LEU A 229 10.72 28.07 28.96
C LEU A 229 9.23 28.06 29.35
N LYS A 230 8.69 26.89 29.67
CA LYS A 230 7.31 26.73 30.16
C LYS A 230 7.09 27.45 31.49
N ASN A 231 8.06 27.41 32.39
CA ASN A 231 8.02 28.13 33.66
C ASN A 231 8.08 29.67 33.44
N GLU A 232 8.94 30.14 32.53
CA GLU A 232 9.00 31.56 32.14
C GLU A 232 7.66 32.05 31.55
N CYS A 233 7.08 31.29 30.60
CA CYS A 233 5.76 31.60 30.04
C CYS A 233 4.67 31.66 31.12
N ALA A 234 4.70 30.76 32.10
CA ALA A 234 3.72 30.76 33.18
C ALA A 234 3.82 32.01 34.07
N GLN A 235 5.04 32.47 34.36
CA GLN A 235 5.28 33.71 35.10
C GLN A 235 4.78 34.93 34.34
N LEU A 236 5.14 35.06 33.05
CA LEU A 236 4.70 36.17 32.21
C LEU A 236 3.17 36.19 32.01
N LYS A 237 2.54 35.03 31.86
CA LYS A 237 1.06 34.92 31.76
C LYS A 237 0.38 35.37 33.05
N PHE A 238 0.97 35.10 34.21
CA PHE A 238 0.48 35.58 35.49
C PHE A 238 0.61 37.11 35.62
N GLU A 239 1.76 37.67 35.27
CA GLU A 239 1.99 39.13 35.27
C GLU A 239 1.02 39.86 34.32
N HIS A 240 0.82 39.31 33.12
CA HIS A 240 -0.13 39.81 32.14
C HIS A 240 -1.57 39.84 32.68
N GLN A 241 -2.05 38.74 33.28
CA GLN A 241 -3.39 38.68 33.89
C GLN A 241 -3.55 39.67 35.06
N ALA A 242 -2.51 39.82 35.88
CA ALA A 242 -2.52 40.78 36.99
C ALA A 242 -2.62 42.23 36.47
N LEU A 243 -1.88 42.56 35.40
CA LEU A 243 -1.90 43.88 34.79
C LEU A 243 -3.24 44.19 34.12
N LEU A 244 -3.81 43.23 33.37
CA LEU A 244 -5.15 43.34 32.77
C LEU A 244 -6.21 43.69 33.81
N LYS A 245 -6.26 42.93 34.91
CA LYS A 245 -7.21 43.17 35.99
C LYS A 245 -7.02 44.56 36.62
N ASN A 246 -5.79 45.04 36.72
CA ASN A 246 -5.50 46.39 37.21
C ASN A 246 -6.00 47.47 36.24
N ILE A 247 -5.79 47.29 34.93
CA ILE A 247 -6.28 48.19 33.88
C ILE A 247 -7.81 48.25 33.92
N GLU A 248 -8.52 47.12 34.02
CA GLU A 248 -9.98 47.11 34.12
C GLU A 248 -10.49 47.88 35.34
N GLN A 249 -9.88 47.68 36.51
CA GLN A 249 -10.24 48.41 37.73
C GLN A 249 -10.03 49.93 37.59
N LYS A 250 -8.90 50.33 36.99
CA LYS A 250 -8.59 51.75 36.76
C LYS A 250 -9.52 52.37 35.72
N ARG A 251 -9.87 51.62 34.67
CA ARG A 251 -10.82 52.04 33.63
C ARG A 251 -12.22 52.26 34.19
N LEU A 252 -12.69 51.36 35.07
CA LEU A 252 -13.96 51.53 35.78
C LEU A 252 -13.98 52.79 36.66
N ARG A 253 -12.89 53.05 37.40
CA ARG A 253 -12.76 54.28 38.19
C ARG A 253 -12.78 55.54 37.33
N PHE A 254 -12.01 55.56 36.24
CA PHE A 254 -11.97 56.67 35.28
C PHE A 254 -13.36 57.01 34.70
N VAL A 255 -14.17 55.99 34.37
CA VAL A 255 -15.54 56.19 33.88
C VAL A 255 -16.46 56.71 35.00
N SER A 256 -16.32 56.19 36.23
CA SER A 256 -17.16 56.60 37.37
C SER A 256 -16.95 58.06 37.79
N GLU A 257 -15.71 58.56 37.68
CA GLU A 257 -15.32 59.93 38.02
C GLU A 257 -15.66 60.96 36.93
N GLY A 258 -16.30 60.54 35.82
CA GLY A 258 -16.77 61.45 34.78
C GLY A 258 -15.73 61.79 33.71
N GLY A 259 -14.60 61.08 33.65
CA GLY A 259 -13.53 61.33 32.68
C GLY A 259 -13.96 61.26 31.20
N ALA A 260 -14.96 60.45 30.88
CA ALA A 260 -15.55 60.39 29.53
C ALA A 260 -16.29 61.70 29.14
N ILE A 261 -16.77 62.47 30.12
CA ILE A 261 -17.44 63.76 29.93
C ILE A 261 -16.40 64.89 29.92
N ALA A 262 -15.31 64.76 30.70
CA ALA A 262 -14.17 65.68 30.67
C ALA A 262 -13.54 65.80 29.27
N LEU A 263 -13.44 64.69 28.52
CA LEU A 263 -12.97 64.70 27.11
C LEU A 263 -13.88 65.53 26.16
N LYS A 264 -15.14 65.77 26.54
CA LYS A 264 -16.11 66.56 25.76
C LYS A 264 -16.32 67.96 26.33
N TYR A 265 -15.55 68.37 27.34
CA TYR A 265 -15.74 69.63 28.06
C TYR A 265 -15.77 70.85 27.14
N ASP A 266 -14.81 70.97 26.21
CA ASP A 266 -14.76 72.08 25.26
C ASP A 266 -15.96 72.11 24.28
N GLN A 267 -16.45 70.93 23.88
CA GLN A 267 -17.65 70.81 23.04
C GLN A 267 -18.92 71.21 23.81
N LEU A 268 -19.00 70.89 25.10
CA LEU A 268 -20.13 71.28 25.94
C LEU A 268 -20.13 72.79 26.22
N LYS A 269 -18.95 73.38 26.47
CA LYS A 269 -18.78 74.82 26.71
C LYS A 269 -19.16 75.66 25.48
N THR A 270 -18.77 75.21 24.29
CA THR A 270 -19.17 75.84 23.02
C THR A 270 -20.68 75.73 22.81
N LYS A 271 -21.30 74.57 23.05
CA LYS A 271 -22.75 74.39 22.99
C LYS A 271 -23.51 75.29 23.96
N LEU A 272 -23.05 75.43 25.21
CA LEU A 272 -23.65 76.32 26.22
C LEU A 272 -23.61 77.78 25.75
N SER A 273 -22.50 78.21 25.15
CA SER A 273 -22.37 79.57 24.61
C SER A 273 -23.36 79.85 23.47
N GLN A 274 -23.64 78.85 22.61
CA GLN A 274 -24.62 78.95 21.53
C GLN A 274 -26.04 79.00 22.06
N LEU A 275 -26.40 78.11 22.98
CA LEU A 275 -27.73 78.11 23.64
C LEU A 275 -28.04 79.44 24.30
N ASN A 276 -27.08 80.03 25.03
CA ASN A 276 -27.27 81.36 25.63
C ASN A 276 -27.52 82.48 24.60
N LYS A 277 -26.88 82.42 23.42
CA LYS A 277 -27.15 83.37 22.32
C LYS A 277 -28.57 83.20 21.78
N GLU A 278 -29.00 81.97 21.53
CA GLU A 278 -30.34 81.68 21.01
C GLU A 278 -31.45 82.05 22.00
N ILE A 279 -31.27 81.77 23.29
CA ILE A 279 -32.20 82.17 24.35
C ILE A 279 -32.35 83.69 24.40
N ASN A 280 -31.24 84.42 24.29
CA ASN A 280 -31.27 85.89 24.27
C ASN A 280 -31.99 86.45 23.04
N LEU A 281 -31.82 85.83 21.86
CA LEU A 281 -32.55 86.21 20.65
C LEU A 281 -34.06 85.98 20.81
N CYS A 282 -34.49 84.79 21.27
CA CYS A 282 -35.90 84.52 21.57
C CYS A 282 -36.48 85.52 22.57
N LYS A 283 -35.72 85.87 23.62
CA LYS A 283 -36.13 86.85 24.61
C LYS A 283 -36.33 88.22 23.98
N GLN A 284 -35.39 88.67 23.14
CA GLN A 284 -35.48 89.95 22.42
C GLN A 284 -36.71 90.01 21.51
N GLU A 285 -36.97 88.96 20.74
CA GLU A 285 -38.14 88.84 19.85
C GLU A 285 -39.46 88.90 20.64
N LEU A 286 -39.55 88.19 21.78
CA LEU A 286 -40.70 88.27 22.67
C LEU A 286 -40.90 89.69 23.25
N THR A 287 -39.84 90.38 23.66
CA THR A 287 -39.93 91.79 24.09
C THR A 287 -40.36 92.72 22.97
N ASN A 288 -39.91 92.49 21.72
CA ASN A 288 -40.34 93.31 20.58
C ASN A 288 -41.84 93.13 20.29
N LEU A 289 -42.36 91.91 20.38
CA LEU A 289 -43.79 91.66 20.29
C LEU A 289 -44.55 92.34 21.45
N ALA A 290 -44.00 92.30 22.67
CA ALA A 290 -44.55 92.96 23.85
C ALA A 290 -44.62 94.49 23.71
N ASN A 291 -43.63 95.11 23.07
CA ASN A 291 -43.61 96.56 22.85
C ASN A 291 -44.57 97.03 21.74
N ASN A 292 -45.06 96.11 20.91
CA ASN A 292 -45.93 96.43 19.78
C ASN A 292 -47.39 96.14 20.13
N LEU A 293 -48.00 95.14 19.48
CA LEU A 293 -49.45 94.95 19.46
C LEU A 293 -49.92 93.88 20.45
N LEU A 294 -48.99 93.19 21.13
CA LEU A 294 -49.29 92.22 22.17
C LEU A 294 -50.08 92.80 23.37
N PRO A 295 -49.86 94.05 23.84
CA PRO A 295 -50.67 94.64 24.91
C PRO A 295 -52.17 94.64 24.62
N PHE A 296 -52.54 94.81 23.34
CA PHE A 296 -53.94 94.83 22.91
C PHE A 296 -54.59 93.45 23.03
N LEU A 297 -53.85 92.36 22.81
CA LEU A 297 -54.33 90.99 23.02
C LEU A 297 -54.77 90.71 24.47
N PHE A 298 -54.23 91.44 25.46
CA PHE A 298 -54.64 91.29 26.85
C PHE A 298 -56.00 91.93 27.18
N ALA A 299 -56.60 92.68 26.24
CA ALA A 299 -57.85 93.39 26.42
C ALA A 299 -58.95 93.05 25.38
N PRO A 300 -59.29 91.76 25.18
CA PRO A 300 -60.19 91.33 24.10
C PRO A 300 -61.62 91.89 24.23
N LYS A 301 -62.07 92.13 25.47
CA LYS A 301 -63.38 92.72 25.75
C LYS A 301 -63.47 94.19 25.34
N LEU A 302 -62.36 94.92 25.37
CA LEU A 302 -62.32 96.33 24.95
C LEU A 302 -62.25 96.44 23.43
N ILE A 303 -61.47 95.58 22.79
CA ILE A 303 -61.36 95.53 21.32
C ILE A 303 -62.72 95.15 20.69
N SER A 304 -63.39 94.13 21.22
CA SER A 304 -64.73 93.73 20.72
C SER A 304 -65.76 94.84 20.85
N LYS A 305 -65.84 95.53 22.00
CA LYS A 305 -66.72 96.70 22.17
C LYS A 305 -66.39 97.81 21.18
N PHE A 306 -65.10 98.12 21.00
CA PHE A 306 -64.65 99.12 20.04
C PHE A 306 -65.05 98.75 18.61
N MET A 307 -64.93 97.49 18.22
CA MET A 307 -65.38 97.02 16.90
C MET A 307 -66.89 97.20 16.71
N THR A 308 -67.71 96.82 17.69
CA THR A 308 -69.17 96.97 17.58
C THR A 308 -69.63 98.43 17.45
N HIS A 309 -68.95 99.35 18.12
CA HIS A 309 -69.28 100.78 18.03
C HIS A 309 -68.83 101.39 16.69
N LEU A 310 -67.71 100.91 16.12
CA LEU A 310 -67.22 101.34 14.81
C LEU A 310 -68.15 100.98 13.66
N GLU A 311 -68.83 99.83 13.73
CA GLU A 311 -69.79 99.41 12.70
C GLU A 311 -71.02 100.32 12.68
N ALA A 312 -71.53 100.69 13.86
CA ALA A 312 -72.74 101.49 14.03
C ALA A 312 -72.62 102.96 13.58
N SER A 313 -71.42 103.55 13.62
CA SER A 313 -71.19 104.96 13.28
C SER A 313 -71.05 105.26 11.78
N SER A 314 -71.07 104.25 10.91
CA SER A 314 -70.72 104.41 9.48
C SER A 314 -71.86 104.91 8.57
N ALA A 315 -72.98 105.39 9.13
CA ALA A 315 -74.14 105.89 8.39
C ALA A 315 -74.46 107.36 8.75
N ASP A 316 -73.74 108.36 8.21
CA ASP A 316 -73.91 109.78 8.62
C ASP A 316 -74.55 110.65 7.50
N GLN A 317 -75.80 111.09 7.68
CA GLN A 317 -76.58 111.98 6.78
C GLN A 317 -76.43 113.48 7.11
N SER A 318 -75.70 113.82 8.18
CA SER A 318 -75.63 115.17 8.73
C SER A 318 -74.88 116.19 7.86
N ALA A 319 -73.81 115.79 7.16
CA ALA A 319 -73.01 116.67 6.30
C ALA A 319 -73.82 117.28 5.14
N SER A 320 -74.79 116.53 4.61
CA SER A 320 -75.69 116.96 3.51
C SER A 320 -76.64 118.09 3.90
N ARG A 321 -77.16 118.09 5.14
CA ARG A 321 -78.11 119.09 5.63
C ARG A 321 -77.49 120.48 5.70
N HIS A 322 -76.27 120.55 6.22
CA HIS A 322 -75.59 121.82 6.44
C HIS A 322 -75.25 122.56 5.13
N LEU A 323 -74.95 121.80 4.07
CA LEU A 323 -74.61 122.32 2.74
C LEU A 323 -75.84 122.92 2.03
N ILE A 324 -77.02 122.31 2.22
CA ILE A 324 -78.30 122.81 1.69
C ILE A 324 -78.74 124.09 2.42
N GLU A 325 -78.61 124.14 3.74
CA GLU A 325 -78.95 125.34 4.53
C GLU A 325 -78.03 126.54 4.18
N GLN A 326 -76.73 126.31 3.97
CA GLN A 326 -75.80 127.36 3.54
C GLN A 326 -76.07 127.90 2.13
N THR A 327 -76.36 127.02 1.18
CA THR A 327 -76.65 127.44 -0.20
C THR A 327 -77.93 128.27 -0.27
N LEU A 328 -78.96 127.92 0.50
CA LEU A 328 -80.19 128.72 0.60
C LEU A 328 -79.97 130.10 1.21
N ALA A 329 -79.22 130.19 2.31
CA ALA A 329 -78.89 131.47 2.93
C ALA A 329 -78.11 132.39 1.98
N SER A 330 -77.18 131.83 1.20
CA SER A 330 -76.44 132.60 0.18
C SER A 330 -77.37 133.17 -0.90
N PHE A 331 -78.36 132.38 -1.34
CA PHE A 331 -79.34 132.80 -2.36
C PHE A 331 -80.24 133.94 -1.88
N GLN A 332 -80.68 133.88 -0.62
CA GLN A 332 -81.57 134.88 -0.02
C GLN A 332 -80.91 136.26 0.13
N SER A 333 -79.59 136.28 0.27
CA SER A 333 -78.76 137.47 0.50
C SER A 333 -78.18 138.11 -0.77
N SER A 334 -78.23 137.42 -1.93
CA SER A 334 -77.68 137.96 -3.18
C SER A 334 -78.55 139.07 -3.78
N SER A 335 -77.93 140.21 -4.10
CA SER A 335 -78.55 141.41 -4.67
C SER A 335 -78.63 141.35 -6.21
N VAL A 336 -79.37 140.37 -6.74
CA VAL A 336 -80.03 140.55 -8.05
C VAL A 336 -81.34 141.26 -7.72
N GLN A 337 -81.58 142.43 -8.32
CA GLN A 337 -82.69 143.34 -8.01
C GLN A 337 -84.00 142.58 -7.75
N LYS A 338 -84.29 142.42 -6.46
CA LYS A 338 -85.59 142.07 -5.91
C LYS A 338 -86.52 143.23 -6.24
N GLU A 339 -87.69 142.90 -6.78
CA GLU A 339 -88.98 143.41 -6.28
C GLU A 339 -90.16 143.02 -7.19
N GLU A 340 -89.93 142.48 -8.41
CA GLU A 340 -91.06 142.08 -9.27
C GLU A 340 -91.41 140.57 -9.28
N LEU A 341 -90.58 139.67 -8.74
CA LEU A 341 -90.78 138.19 -8.90
C LEU A 341 -90.89 137.34 -7.62
N TRP A 342 -90.38 137.76 -6.46
CA TRP A 342 -90.31 136.89 -5.28
C TRP A 342 -90.82 137.58 -4.02
N THR A 343 -91.98 137.14 -3.53
CA THR A 343 -92.60 137.61 -2.28
C THR A 343 -92.16 136.76 -1.09
N GLU A 344 -92.27 137.31 0.12
CA GLU A 344 -91.85 136.63 1.35
C GLU A 344 -92.55 135.28 1.61
N ASP A 345 -93.79 135.15 1.15
CA ASP A 345 -94.61 133.93 1.30
C ASP A 345 -93.92 132.67 0.71
N HIS A 346 -93.13 132.85 -0.36
CA HIS A 346 -92.40 131.76 -1.01
C HIS A 346 -91.21 131.26 -0.17
N TRP A 347 -90.58 132.13 0.62
CA TRP A 347 -89.47 131.74 1.50
C TRP A 347 -89.97 130.93 2.70
N GLU A 348 -91.15 131.25 3.22
CA GLU A 348 -91.71 130.58 4.38
C GLU A 348 -92.15 129.14 4.05
N ASN A 349 -92.74 128.93 2.87
CA ASN A 349 -93.13 127.60 2.38
C ASN A 349 -91.92 126.66 2.20
N LEU A 350 -90.83 127.18 1.61
CA LEU A 350 -89.61 126.40 1.37
C LEU A 350 -88.90 126.02 2.67
N ASN A 351 -88.88 126.93 3.65
CA ASN A 351 -88.32 126.66 4.97
C ASN A 351 -89.14 125.61 5.75
N GLN A 352 -90.47 125.59 5.60
CA GLN A 352 -91.31 124.53 6.18
C GLN A 352 -91.03 123.15 5.57
N PHE A 353 -90.87 123.06 4.24
CA PHE A 353 -90.58 121.79 3.55
C PHE A 353 -89.28 121.14 4.05
N LEU A 354 -88.20 121.92 4.16
CA LEU A 354 -86.90 121.41 4.59
C LEU A 354 -86.90 120.94 6.05
N LYS A 355 -87.60 121.66 6.93
CA LYS A 355 -87.76 121.23 8.33
C LYS A 355 -88.41 119.85 8.42
N ASN A 356 -89.44 119.59 7.62
CA ASN A 356 -90.12 118.29 7.62
C ASN A 356 -89.25 117.19 7.00
N TYR A 357 -88.50 117.46 5.92
CA TYR A 357 -87.64 116.46 5.28
C TYR A 357 -86.54 115.93 6.21
N PHE A 358 -85.95 116.79 7.04
CA PHE A 358 -84.86 116.40 7.95
C PHE A 358 -85.30 115.99 9.37
N ASN A 359 -86.55 116.24 9.77
CA ASN A 359 -87.04 115.86 11.10
C ASN A 359 -87.55 114.41 11.20
N THR A 360 -87.72 113.70 10.08
CA THR A 360 -87.84 112.23 10.11
C THR A 360 -86.49 111.59 10.44
N GLN A 361 -86.06 111.79 11.68
CA GLN A 361 -85.02 111.00 12.32
C GLN A 361 -85.42 109.53 12.34
N SER A 362 -84.41 108.67 12.26
CA SER A 362 -84.16 107.80 13.41
C SER A 362 -82.72 108.04 13.89
N GLU A 363 -82.59 108.20 15.20
CA GLU A 363 -81.37 108.52 15.93
C GLU A 363 -80.19 107.60 15.57
N ILE A 364 -79.06 108.20 15.17
CA ILE A 364 -77.77 107.51 15.07
C ILE A 364 -76.89 108.09 16.16
N SER A 365 -76.51 107.20 17.08
CA SER A 365 -75.76 107.47 18.29
C SER A 365 -74.36 107.99 17.99
N SER A 366 -74.07 109.11 18.61
CA SER A 366 -72.90 109.97 18.47
C SER A 366 -71.77 109.58 19.43
N HIS A 367 -70.55 109.43 18.89
CA HIS A 367 -69.32 109.74 19.63
C HIS A 367 -68.25 110.25 18.66
N ILE A 368 -67.71 111.44 18.96
CA ILE A 368 -66.85 112.24 18.08
C ILE A 368 -65.63 111.46 17.54
N ALA A 369 -65.07 110.57 18.36
CA ALA A 369 -63.86 109.82 18.02
C ALA A 369 -64.02 108.88 16.81
N PHE A 370 -65.25 108.41 16.52
CA PHE A 370 -65.49 107.53 15.38
C PHE A 370 -65.71 108.28 14.07
N ASN A 371 -66.09 109.56 14.14
CA ASN A 371 -66.23 110.44 12.98
C ASN A 371 -64.88 110.98 12.47
N GLU A 372 -63.82 110.96 13.30
CA GLU A 372 -62.45 111.32 12.87
C GLU A 372 -61.72 110.20 12.10
N LEU A 373 -62.24 108.97 12.13
CA LEU A 373 -61.68 107.85 11.39
C LEU A 373 -62.10 107.94 9.92
N THR A 374 -61.18 108.38 9.07
CA THR A 374 -61.42 108.56 7.61
C THR A 374 -61.84 107.28 6.88
N LYS A 375 -61.46 106.08 7.36
CA LYS A 375 -61.80 104.77 6.76
C LYS A 375 -62.04 103.67 7.81
N PRO A 376 -63.20 103.66 8.49
CA PRO A 376 -63.47 102.77 9.63
C PRO A 376 -63.36 101.27 9.29
N LYS A 377 -63.74 100.86 8.07
CA LYS A 377 -63.68 99.45 7.63
C LYS A 377 -62.25 98.89 7.49
N GLN A 378 -61.26 99.72 7.15
CA GLN A 378 -59.87 99.27 7.00
C GLN A 378 -59.18 99.08 8.36
N SER A 379 -59.55 99.88 9.35
CA SER A 379 -59.06 99.76 10.72
C SER A 379 -59.56 98.48 11.41
N LEU A 380 -60.79 98.07 11.11
CA LEU A 380 -61.36 96.80 11.58
C LEU A 380 -60.59 95.58 11.04
N ALA A 381 -60.35 95.53 9.72
CA ALA A 381 -59.62 94.41 9.11
C ALA A 381 -58.21 94.24 9.69
N LYS A 382 -57.47 95.35 9.87
CA LYS A 382 -56.13 95.32 10.47
C LYS A 382 -56.15 94.77 11.90
N LEU A 383 -57.14 95.14 12.71
CA LEU A 383 -57.24 94.67 14.10
C LEU A 383 -57.53 93.17 14.20
N ILE A 384 -58.30 92.61 13.26
CA ILE A 384 -58.60 91.17 13.20
C ILE A 384 -57.37 90.37 12.76
N ASP A 385 -56.68 90.81 11.69
CA ASP A 385 -55.47 90.14 11.20
C ASP A 385 -54.35 90.14 12.26
N LEU A 386 -54.24 91.24 13.00
CA LEU A 386 -53.28 91.39 14.09
C LEU A 386 -53.51 90.42 15.26
N GLU A 387 -54.76 90.05 15.57
CA GLU A 387 -55.07 89.15 16.68
C GLU A 387 -54.58 87.71 16.40
N ILE A 388 -54.69 87.25 15.16
CA ILE A 388 -54.38 85.87 14.77
C ILE A 388 -52.86 85.67 14.59
N GLU A 389 -52.20 86.61 13.89
CA GLU A 389 -50.78 86.50 13.56
C GLU A 389 -49.87 86.67 14.78
N THR A 390 -50.15 87.65 15.64
CA THR A 390 -49.30 87.91 16.81
C THR A 390 -49.41 86.81 17.86
N LYS A 391 -50.61 86.22 18.05
CA LYS A 391 -50.83 85.12 18.99
C LYS A 391 -50.06 83.85 18.61
N THR A 392 -50.05 83.49 17.33
CA THR A 392 -49.33 82.31 16.83
C THR A 392 -47.81 82.47 16.94
N GLN A 393 -47.29 83.66 16.61
CA GLN A 393 -45.86 83.98 16.75
C GLN A 393 -45.40 83.90 18.22
N VAL A 394 -46.17 84.44 19.17
CA VAL A 394 -45.82 84.37 20.60
C VAL A 394 -45.80 82.94 21.12
N GLN A 395 -46.78 82.11 20.74
CA GLN A 395 -46.81 80.70 21.17
C GLN A 395 -45.60 79.92 20.65
N ALA A 396 -45.22 80.12 19.38
CA ALA A 396 -44.06 79.48 18.79
C ALA A 396 -42.76 79.89 19.51
N LEU A 397 -42.54 81.19 19.73
CA LEU A 397 -41.34 81.69 20.40
C LEU A 397 -41.24 81.26 21.86
N TYR A 398 -42.37 81.23 22.59
CA TYR A 398 -42.38 80.76 23.97
C TYR A 398 -42.03 79.27 24.08
N SER A 399 -42.59 78.43 23.21
CA SER A 399 -42.27 76.99 23.18
C SER A 399 -40.79 76.74 22.91
N ARG A 400 -40.20 77.48 21.96
CA ARG A 400 -38.77 77.44 21.65
C ARG A 400 -37.91 77.88 22.83
N PHE A 401 -38.30 78.95 23.51
CA PHE A 401 -37.59 79.45 24.70
C PHE A 401 -37.54 78.41 25.84
N VAL A 402 -38.65 77.70 26.09
CA VAL A 402 -38.70 76.64 27.11
C VAL A 402 -37.77 75.49 26.75
N GLN A 403 -37.79 75.03 25.50
CA GLN A 403 -36.93 73.94 25.04
C GLN A 403 -35.44 74.30 25.16
N LEU A 404 -35.06 75.50 24.70
CA LEU A 404 -33.67 75.95 24.78
C LEU A 404 -33.15 76.06 26.22
N ASN A 405 -34.00 76.47 27.18
CA ASN A 405 -33.62 76.50 28.59
C ASN A 405 -33.44 75.09 29.19
N GLN A 406 -34.29 74.13 28.83
CA GLN A 406 -34.11 72.73 29.29
C GLN A 406 -32.81 72.14 28.75
N GLU A 407 -32.48 72.40 27.48
CA GLU A 407 -31.21 71.96 26.88
C GLU A 407 -30.00 72.64 27.54
N LYS A 408 -30.14 73.91 27.93
CA LYS A 408 -29.12 74.65 28.67
C LYS A 408 -28.87 74.03 30.05
N GLU A 409 -29.91 73.78 30.84
CA GLU A 409 -29.79 73.18 32.18
C GLU A 409 -29.12 71.79 32.13
N ALA A 410 -29.49 70.95 31.15
CA ALA A 410 -28.86 69.65 30.96
C ALA A 410 -27.37 69.76 30.57
N THR A 411 -27.02 70.78 29.76
CA THR A 411 -25.63 71.04 29.36
C THR A 411 -24.81 71.58 30.53
N GLU A 412 -25.37 72.49 31.33
CA GLU A 412 -24.76 73.04 32.56
C GLU A 412 -24.50 71.95 33.60
N PHE A 413 -25.46 71.04 33.81
CA PHE A 413 -25.29 69.89 34.69
C PHE A 413 -24.14 68.98 34.24
N SER A 414 -24.00 68.76 32.93
CA SER A 414 -22.92 67.94 32.35
C SER A 414 -21.55 68.61 32.51
N ILE A 415 -21.48 69.94 32.38
CA ILE A 415 -20.26 70.73 32.59
C ILE A 415 -19.85 70.69 34.06
N ALA A 416 -20.77 70.91 35.00
CA ALA A 416 -20.48 70.86 36.43
C ALA A 416 -19.92 69.49 36.87
N ARG A 417 -20.37 68.40 36.24
CA ARG A 417 -19.83 67.05 36.49
C ARG A 417 -18.41 66.87 35.93
N ALA A 418 -18.06 67.56 34.85
CA ALA A 418 -16.72 67.54 34.26
C ALA A 418 -15.71 68.46 34.98
N GLU A 419 -16.15 69.58 35.56
CA GLU A 419 -15.29 70.48 36.35
C GLU A 419 -14.84 69.86 37.67
N ASN A 420 -15.65 68.98 38.25
CA ASN A 420 -15.25 68.19 39.43
C ASN A 420 -14.25 67.06 39.09
N ALA A 421 -13.85 66.91 37.83
CA ALA A 421 -12.98 65.84 37.35
C ALA A 421 -11.54 66.30 37.02
N GLU A 422 -11.02 67.32 37.71
CA GLU A 422 -9.64 67.83 37.51
C GLU A 422 -8.55 66.73 37.69
N ASP A 423 -8.82 65.68 38.48
CA ASP A 423 -7.93 64.51 38.65
C ASP A 423 -7.95 63.52 37.46
N SER A 424 -8.87 63.68 36.50
CA SER A 424 -9.13 62.69 35.44
C SER A 424 -7.98 62.55 34.43
N ASN A 425 -7.15 63.58 34.23
CA ASN A 425 -6.01 63.50 33.31
C ASN A 425 -4.86 62.63 33.86
N ALA A 426 -4.61 62.69 35.17
CA ALA A 426 -3.60 61.84 35.80
C ALA A 426 -3.97 60.35 35.73
N TYR A 427 -5.26 60.03 35.88
CA TYR A 427 -5.78 58.68 35.69
C TYR A 427 -5.66 58.19 34.24
N LEU A 428 -5.85 59.07 33.25
CA LEU A 428 -5.70 58.73 31.84
C LEU A 428 -4.25 58.40 31.49
N ASP A 429 -3.30 59.18 31.99
CA ASP A 429 -1.87 58.93 31.77
C ASP A 429 -1.41 57.63 32.43
N GLU A 430 -1.86 57.34 33.66
CA GLU A 430 -1.56 56.07 34.33
C GLU A 430 -2.15 54.87 33.57
N LEU A 431 -3.35 55.03 32.98
CA LEU A 431 -4.02 54.00 32.19
C LEU A 431 -3.26 53.75 30.88
N MET A 432 -2.86 54.80 30.15
CA MET A 432 -2.07 54.66 28.92
C MET A 432 -0.70 54.01 29.18
N GLN A 433 -0.04 54.32 30.30
CA GLN A 433 1.23 53.69 30.65
C GLN A 433 1.07 52.19 30.90
N LYS A 434 -0.02 51.78 31.57
CA LYS A 434 -0.31 50.36 31.82
C LYS A 434 -0.71 49.63 30.54
N GLU A 435 -1.50 50.24 29.66
CA GLU A 435 -1.84 49.65 28.35
C GLU A 435 -0.61 49.46 27.46
N ARG A 436 0.36 50.38 27.48
CA ARG A 436 1.65 50.19 26.79
C ARG A 436 2.43 48.99 27.32
N LYS A 437 2.57 48.90 28.65
CA LYS A 437 3.22 47.74 29.29
C LYS A 437 2.52 46.43 28.98
N LEU A 438 1.19 46.44 28.86
CA LEU A 438 0.42 45.27 28.46
C LEU A 438 0.80 44.82 27.03
N GLY A 439 0.85 45.76 26.09
CA GLY A 439 1.27 45.46 24.72
C GLY A 439 2.73 44.97 24.61
N GLU A 440 3.64 45.48 25.45
CA GLU A 440 5.01 44.96 25.55
C GLU A 440 5.03 43.50 26.04
N LEU A 441 4.24 43.18 27.07
CA LEU A 441 4.07 41.82 27.60
C LEU A 441 3.47 40.86 26.57
N ASP A 442 2.49 41.30 25.78
CA ASP A 442 1.88 40.50 24.71
C ASP A 442 2.92 40.08 23.65
N ILE A 443 3.76 41.03 23.21
CA ILE A 443 4.83 40.75 22.23
C ILE A 443 5.81 39.71 22.78
N ILE A 444 6.21 39.84 24.05
CA ILE A 444 7.13 38.91 24.70
C ILE A 444 6.49 37.51 24.83
N LEU A 445 5.20 37.45 25.19
CA LEU A 445 4.46 36.19 25.28
C LEU A 445 4.36 35.49 23.93
N ASP A 446 4.07 36.21 22.86
CA ASP A 446 4.01 35.66 21.51
C ASP A 446 5.38 35.11 21.07
N GLN A 447 6.47 35.83 21.34
CA GLN A 447 7.83 35.36 21.05
C GLN A 447 8.16 34.06 21.81
N LYS A 448 7.84 34.02 23.10
CA LYS A 448 8.09 32.85 23.96
C LYS A 448 7.23 31.64 23.58
N ASP A 449 5.96 31.86 23.22
CA ASP A 449 5.09 30.78 22.72
C ASP A 449 5.58 30.24 21.35
N GLU A 450 6.20 31.07 20.51
CA GLU A 450 6.83 30.59 19.26
C GLU A 450 8.13 29.80 19.52
N GLU A 451 8.98 30.25 20.45
CA GLU A 451 10.14 29.49 20.93
C GLU A 451 9.73 28.12 21.48
N TYR A 452 8.66 28.07 22.27
CA TYR A 452 8.11 26.82 22.83
C TYR A 452 7.67 25.85 21.73
N ARG A 453 6.99 26.34 20.69
CA ARG A 453 6.56 25.50 19.55
C ARG A 453 7.75 24.93 18.79
N LYS A 454 8.80 25.71 18.55
CA LYS A 454 10.02 25.25 17.87
C LYS A 454 10.70 24.15 18.67
N LEU A 455 10.90 24.39 19.97
CA LEU A 455 11.55 23.44 20.86
C LEU A 455 10.74 22.13 21.00
N SER A 456 9.41 22.22 21.11
CA SER A 456 8.52 21.05 21.15
C SER A 456 8.62 20.22 19.86
N TRP A 457 8.73 20.86 18.70
CA TRP A 457 8.92 20.17 17.43
C TRP A 457 10.30 19.48 17.33
N ASP A 458 11.35 20.12 17.84
CA ASP A 458 12.69 19.54 17.93
C ASP A 458 12.72 18.31 18.86
N ILE A 459 12.00 18.33 19.99
CA ILE A 459 11.87 17.17 20.89
C ILE A 459 11.22 16.00 20.15
N VAL A 460 10.09 16.22 19.47
CA VAL A 460 9.38 15.16 18.74
C VAL A 460 10.23 14.55 17.62
N THR A 461 11.05 15.36 16.94
CA THR A 461 11.94 14.86 15.89
C THR A 461 13.09 14.02 16.46
N VAL A 462 13.68 14.44 17.59
CA VAL A 462 14.72 13.68 18.29
C VAL A 462 14.17 12.40 18.92
N GLU A 463 12.95 12.41 19.46
CA GLU A 463 12.27 11.20 19.96
C GLU A 463 12.06 10.15 18.85
N ARG A 464 11.66 10.61 17.66
CA ARG A 464 11.51 9.72 16.49
C ARG A 464 12.85 9.13 16.06
N SER A 465 13.92 9.92 16.02
CA SER A 465 15.24 9.40 15.66
C SER A 465 15.75 8.40 16.69
N LEU A 466 15.56 8.65 17.99
CA LEU A 466 15.88 7.72 19.08
C LEU A 466 15.14 6.40 18.90
N LYS A 467 13.83 6.44 18.65
CA LYS A 467 13.02 5.24 18.41
C LYS A 467 13.56 4.42 17.23
N SER A 468 13.84 5.07 16.11
CA SER A 468 14.37 4.38 14.92
C SER A 468 15.75 3.77 15.15
N ALA A 469 16.60 4.43 15.94
CA ALA A 469 17.92 3.92 16.29
C ALA A 469 17.82 2.67 17.20
N ASN A 470 16.92 2.67 18.18
CA ASN A 470 16.66 1.50 19.02
C ASN A 470 16.13 0.30 18.22
N GLU A 471 15.20 0.52 17.30
CA GLU A 471 14.68 -0.53 16.41
C GLU A 471 15.81 -1.15 15.57
N ALA A 472 16.71 -0.32 15.03
CA ALA A 472 17.86 -0.79 14.27
C ALA A 472 18.84 -1.65 15.10
N ILE A 473 19.06 -1.33 16.38
CA ILE A 473 19.90 -2.16 17.28
C ILE A 473 19.25 -3.52 17.53
N VAL A 474 17.95 -3.56 17.83
CA VAL A 474 17.23 -4.81 18.09
C VAL A 474 17.29 -5.71 16.85
N ASP A 475 17.07 -5.14 15.67
CA ASP A 475 17.19 -5.87 14.41
C ASP A 475 18.62 -6.38 14.18
N PHE A 476 19.64 -5.57 14.48
CA PHE A 476 21.04 -5.97 14.40
C PHE A 476 21.38 -7.13 15.35
N GLU A 477 20.94 -7.08 16.61
CA GLU A 477 21.13 -8.16 17.58
C GLU A 477 20.44 -9.47 17.15
N LEU A 478 19.21 -9.38 16.65
CA LEU A 478 18.49 -10.53 16.09
C LEU A 478 19.23 -11.12 14.88
N GLN A 479 19.74 -10.28 13.99
CA GLN A 479 20.54 -10.73 12.85
C GLN A 479 21.85 -11.38 13.30
N ASN A 480 22.54 -10.82 14.29
CA ASN A 480 23.73 -11.43 14.87
C ASN A 480 23.45 -12.77 15.54
N HIS A 481 22.32 -12.91 16.23
CA HIS A 481 21.91 -14.19 16.81
C HIS A 481 21.65 -15.23 15.71
N LYS A 482 20.94 -14.86 14.64
CA LYS A 482 20.71 -15.73 13.47
C LYS A 482 22.02 -16.13 12.79
N ASN A 483 22.94 -15.18 12.60
CA ASN A 483 24.27 -15.44 12.05
C ASN A 483 25.07 -16.40 12.95
N SER A 484 25.02 -16.24 14.27
CA SER A 484 25.65 -17.15 15.24
C SER A 484 25.10 -18.57 15.14
N LEU A 485 23.76 -18.72 15.03
CA LEU A 485 23.11 -20.02 14.85
C LEU A 485 23.50 -20.67 13.53
N ALA A 486 23.52 -19.92 12.42
CA ALA A 486 23.96 -20.43 11.13
C ALA A 486 25.41 -20.92 11.18
N ALA A 487 26.32 -20.19 11.84
CA ALA A 487 27.71 -20.63 12.02
C ALA A 487 27.83 -21.92 12.85
N LYS A 488 27.05 -22.06 13.92
CA LYS A 488 26.98 -23.31 14.71
C LYS A 488 26.41 -24.46 13.87
N GLY A 489 25.39 -24.18 13.06
CA GLY A 489 24.79 -25.14 12.13
C GLY A 489 25.80 -25.68 11.12
N ILE A 490 26.59 -24.80 10.49
CA ILE A 490 27.67 -25.20 9.57
C ILE A 490 28.66 -26.14 10.26
N LYS A 491 29.10 -25.81 11.48
CA LYS A 491 30.03 -26.68 12.23
C LYS A 491 29.43 -28.06 12.50
N ALA A 492 28.17 -28.10 12.97
CA ALA A 492 27.48 -29.36 13.22
C ALA A 492 27.29 -30.19 11.94
N LEU A 493 27.03 -29.55 10.79
CA LEU A 493 26.93 -30.24 9.50
C LEU A 493 28.26 -30.85 9.05
N ILE A 494 29.39 -30.17 9.29
CA ILE A 494 30.74 -30.72 8.99
C ILE A 494 31.03 -31.95 9.86
N ASP A 495 30.75 -31.87 11.16
CA ASP A 495 30.95 -32.97 12.10
C ASP A 495 30.03 -34.16 11.74
N PHE A 496 28.80 -33.88 11.32
CA PHE A 496 27.85 -34.90 10.88
C PHE A 496 28.26 -35.54 9.54
N GLU A 497 28.70 -34.75 8.57
CA GLU A 497 29.16 -35.22 7.26
C GLU A 497 30.35 -36.18 7.40
N THR A 498 31.34 -35.82 8.22
CA THR A 498 32.53 -36.64 8.46
C THR A 498 32.17 -37.96 9.14
N ALA A 499 31.35 -37.92 10.20
CA ALA A 499 30.90 -39.12 10.89
C ALA A 499 30.05 -40.04 9.98
N LEU A 500 29.15 -39.47 9.17
CA LEU A 500 28.32 -40.22 8.23
C LEU A 500 29.18 -40.89 7.16
N LEU A 501 30.14 -40.17 6.58
CA LEU A 501 31.04 -40.69 5.56
C LEU A 501 31.85 -41.88 6.11
N GLU A 502 32.44 -41.74 7.30
CA GLU A 502 33.19 -42.82 7.94
C GLU A 502 32.32 -44.06 8.20
N GLN A 503 31.12 -43.86 8.77
CA GLN A 503 30.17 -44.95 9.03
C GLN A 503 29.80 -45.68 7.74
N LYS A 504 29.55 -44.94 6.65
CA LYS A 504 29.16 -45.53 5.38
C LYS A 504 30.31 -46.24 4.67
N ILE A 505 31.53 -45.71 4.74
CA ILE A 505 32.72 -46.42 4.25
C ILE A 505 32.86 -47.77 4.96
N ILE A 506 32.64 -47.84 6.28
CA ILE A 506 32.67 -49.11 7.02
C ILE A 506 31.62 -50.09 6.48
N GLN A 507 30.38 -49.64 6.24
CA GLN A 507 29.32 -50.49 5.68
C GLN A 507 29.67 -51.00 4.28
N VAL A 508 30.20 -50.13 3.40
CA VAL A 508 30.63 -50.52 2.06
C VAL A 508 31.75 -51.55 2.12
N ARG A 509 32.75 -51.35 2.99
CA ARG A 509 33.87 -52.29 3.17
C ARG A 509 33.39 -53.68 3.60
N GLN A 510 32.51 -53.75 4.60
CA GLN A 510 31.95 -55.00 5.09
C GLN A 510 31.15 -55.74 4.02
N ASN A 511 30.23 -55.04 3.35
CA ASN A 511 29.43 -55.60 2.26
C ASN A 511 30.32 -56.05 1.10
N PHE A 512 31.33 -55.26 0.74
CA PHE A 512 32.26 -55.58 -0.34
C PHE A 512 33.05 -56.86 -0.04
N VAL A 513 33.62 -57.00 1.16
CA VAL A 513 34.42 -58.18 1.52
C VAL A 513 33.58 -59.45 1.49
N GLU A 514 32.35 -59.39 1.98
CA GLU A 514 31.39 -60.50 1.92
C GLU A 514 31.09 -60.88 0.46
N ILE A 515 30.69 -59.91 -0.35
CA ILE A 515 30.30 -60.11 -1.74
C ILE A 515 31.48 -60.58 -2.59
N PHE A 516 32.62 -59.90 -2.54
CA PHE A 516 33.79 -60.18 -3.36
C PHE A 516 34.37 -61.58 -3.08
N ASN A 517 34.44 -61.99 -1.81
CA ASN A 517 34.87 -63.34 -1.45
C ASN A 517 33.85 -64.42 -1.85
N SER A 518 32.56 -64.09 -1.97
CA SER A 518 31.53 -65.03 -2.45
C SER A 518 31.57 -65.24 -3.96
N LEU A 519 31.92 -64.19 -4.73
CA LEU A 519 31.99 -64.24 -6.20
C LEU A 519 33.32 -64.79 -6.71
N LEU A 520 34.40 -64.64 -5.95
CA LEU A 520 35.71 -65.19 -6.29
C LEU A 520 35.79 -66.70 -6.09
N ARG A 521 36.55 -67.34 -6.99
CA ARG A 521 36.97 -68.74 -6.87
C ARG A 521 37.74 -69.04 -5.58
N LYS A 522 38.64 -68.13 -5.18
CA LYS A 522 39.48 -68.29 -3.99
C LYS A 522 38.70 -67.85 -2.75
N LYS A 523 38.18 -68.80 -1.99
CA LYS A 523 37.50 -68.51 -0.71
C LYS A 523 38.44 -67.74 0.22
N ASN A 524 37.95 -66.66 0.81
CA ASN A 524 38.70 -65.78 1.73
C ASN A 524 39.98 -65.18 1.11
N PHE A 525 39.90 -64.74 -0.15
CA PHE A 525 41.01 -64.10 -0.86
C PHE A 525 41.46 -62.80 -0.17
N ILE A 526 40.51 -62.02 0.33
CA ILE A 526 40.74 -60.79 1.09
C ILE A 526 40.14 -60.88 2.49
N THR A 527 40.74 -60.17 3.43
CA THR A 527 40.21 -59.96 4.78
C THR A 527 39.54 -58.61 4.94
N ASP A 528 39.96 -57.61 4.18
CA ASP A 528 39.42 -56.26 4.28
C ASP A 528 39.63 -55.48 2.97
N LEU A 529 38.85 -54.42 2.79
CA LEU A 529 39.01 -53.40 1.76
C LEU A 529 39.36 -52.10 2.49
N HIS A 530 40.51 -51.49 2.21
CA HIS A 530 40.78 -50.14 2.68
C HIS A 530 40.25 -49.13 1.66
N ILE A 531 39.50 -48.12 2.12
CA ILE A 531 39.05 -46.98 1.33
C ILE A 531 39.50 -45.72 2.08
N ASP A 532 40.29 -44.88 1.44
CA ASP A 532 40.68 -43.59 1.97
C ASP A 532 39.50 -42.60 1.91
N ALA A 533 39.16 -41.96 3.02
CA ALA A 533 38.01 -41.06 3.14
C ALA A 533 38.15 -39.73 2.36
N LYS A 534 39.38 -39.34 1.98
CA LYS A 534 39.67 -38.07 1.30
C LYS A 534 39.73 -38.22 -0.21
N ASN A 535 40.40 -39.26 -0.70
CA ASN A 535 40.64 -39.46 -2.13
C ASN A 535 39.95 -40.70 -2.69
N PHE A 536 39.23 -41.47 -1.86
CA PHE A 536 38.51 -42.68 -2.24
C PHE A 536 39.38 -43.76 -2.91
N SER A 537 40.71 -43.70 -2.71
CA SER A 537 41.62 -44.72 -3.18
C SER A 537 41.38 -46.03 -2.43
N THR A 538 41.38 -47.13 -3.18
CA THR A 538 41.02 -48.46 -2.66
C THR A 538 42.20 -49.42 -2.70
N CYS A 539 42.42 -50.13 -1.60
CA CYS A 539 43.44 -51.18 -1.49
C CYS A 539 42.84 -52.47 -0.90
N LEU A 540 43.15 -53.62 -1.49
CA LEU A 540 42.70 -54.92 -0.98
C LEU A 540 43.68 -55.45 0.06
N ILE A 541 43.20 -55.87 1.22
CA ILE A 541 44.04 -56.40 2.30
C ILE A 541 43.87 -57.92 2.38
N LYS A 542 44.98 -58.66 2.31
CA LYS A 542 45.00 -60.12 2.53
C LYS A 542 45.19 -60.47 4.01
N LYS A 543 44.95 -61.76 4.33
CA LYS A 543 45.12 -62.35 5.67
C LYS A 543 46.52 -62.19 6.29
N ASN A 544 47.54 -61.97 5.48
CA ASN A 544 48.92 -61.75 5.89
C ASN A 544 49.27 -60.25 6.05
N GLY A 545 48.28 -59.35 5.97
CA GLY A 545 48.48 -57.90 6.07
C GLY A 545 49.04 -57.24 4.81
N HIS A 546 49.33 -58.02 3.76
CA HIS A 546 49.80 -57.47 2.49
C HIS A 546 48.66 -56.76 1.74
N SER A 547 48.94 -55.51 1.35
CA SER A 547 48.08 -54.72 0.48
C SER A 547 48.29 -55.13 -0.98
N ILE A 548 47.20 -55.29 -1.72
CA ILE A 548 47.19 -55.48 -3.18
C ILE A 548 46.51 -54.26 -3.78
N GLU A 549 47.21 -53.61 -4.71
CA GLU A 549 46.59 -52.62 -5.57
C GLU A 549 45.67 -53.27 -6.61
N LYS A 550 44.60 -52.56 -6.97
CA LYS A 550 43.66 -52.97 -8.03
C LYS A 550 44.35 -53.28 -9.36
N SER A 551 45.45 -52.59 -9.66
CA SER A 551 46.29 -52.79 -10.85
C SER A 551 46.81 -54.22 -10.99
N ALA A 552 47.06 -54.90 -9.87
CA ALA A 552 47.61 -56.25 -9.82
C ALA A 552 46.56 -57.38 -10.01
N LEU A 553 45.28 -57.04 -10.12
CA LEU A 553 44.21 -58.00 -10.43
C LEU A 553 44.23 -58.36 -11.92
N SER A 554 43.89 -59.61 -12.26
CA SER A 554 43.65 -60.01 -13.66
C SER A 554 42.40 -59.31 -14.24
N ALA A 555 42.25 -59.30 -15.56
CA ALA A 555 41.10 -58.65 -16.21
C ALA A 555 39.75 -59.19 -15.71
N GLY A 556 39.62 -60.51 -15.52
CA GLY A 556 38.41 -61.12 -14.95
C GLY A 556 38.19 -60.76 -13.47
N GLU A 557 39.26 -60.74 -12.66
CA GLU A 557 39.17 -60.33 -11.25
C GLU A 557 38.82 -58.84 -11.10
N LYS A 558 39.29 -57.97 -12.01
CA LYS A 558 38.90 -56.55 -12.05
C LYS A 558 37.41 -56.38 -12.35
N GLN A 559 36.85 -57.20 -13.22
CA GLN A 559 35.42 -57.18 -13.51
C GLN A 559 34.59 -57.67 -12.31
N ILE A 560 35.02 -58.75 -11.65
CA ILE A 560 34.39 -59.21 -10.40
C ILE A 560 34.51 -58.17 -9.29
N TYR A 561 35.65 -57.47 -9.20
CA TYR A 561 35.83 -56.36 -8.27
C TYR A 561 34.80 -55.25 -8.52
N ALA A 562 34.62 -54.84 -9.78
CA ALA A 562 33.65 -53.81 -10.13
C ALA A 562 32.22 -54.25 -9.79
N ILE A 563 31.82 -55.47 -10.17
CA ILE A 563 30.49 -56.02 -9.85
C ILE A 563 30.27 -56.08 -8.33
N ALA A 564 31.27 -56.53 -7.57
CA ALA A 564 31.21 -56.59 -6.11
C ALA A 564 31.08 -55.19 -5.49
N MET A 565 31.80 -54.20 -6.04
CA MET A 565 31.72 -52.81 -5.58
C MET A 565 30.34 -52.20 -5.85
N LEU A 566 29.81 -52.40 -7.06
CA LEU A 566 28.46 -51.95 -7.44
C LEU A 566 27.41 -52.56 -6.51
N TRP A 567 27.52 -53.86 -6.24
CA TRP A 567 26.59 -54.55 -5.35
C TRP A 567 26.72 -54.09 -3.90
N ALA A 568 27.95 -53.88 -3.41
CA ALA A 568 28.19 -53.38 -2.05
C ALA A 568 27.63 -51.97 -1.85
N LEU A 569 27.80 -51.09 -2.85
CA LEU A 569 27.19 -49.76 -2.86
C LEU A 569 25.66 -49.89 -2.85
N ALA A 570 25.07 -50.63 -3.79
CA ALA A 570 23.62 -50.84 -3.86
C ALA A 570 23.04 -51.34 -2.53
N LYS A 571 23.67 -52.34 -1.90
CA LYS A 571 23.28 -52.88 -0.58
C LYS A 571 23.39 -51.85 0.54
N THR A 572 24.40 -50.98 0.50
CA THR A 572 24.63 -49.92 1.51
C THR A 572 23.68 -48.72 1.34
N SER A 573 23.17 -48.49 0.13
CA SER A 573 22.24 -47.40 -0.17
C SER A 573 20.90 -47.53 0.54
N GLY A 574 20.45 -48.76 0.81
CA GLY A 574 19.08 -49.05 1.25
C GLY A 574 18.00 -48.73 0.22
N ARG A 575 18.36 -48.31 -1.01
CA ARG A 575 17.40 -48.03 -2.09
C ARG A 575 17.07 -49.32 -2.84
N HIS A 576 15.78 -49.60 -2.98
CA HIS A 576 15.29 -50.71 -3.80
C HIS A 576 15.10 -50.24 -5.25
N LEU A 577 16.18 -50.22 -6.04
CA LEU A 577 16.15 -49.85 -7.46
C LEU A 577 16.28 -51.09 -8.36
N PRO A 578 15.62 -51.12 -9.53
CA PRO A 578 15.76 -52.21 -10.48
C PRO A 578 17.17 -52.22 -11.08
N MET A 579 17.64 -53.41 -11.43
CA MET A 579 18.95 -53.59 -12.06
C MET A 579 18.79 -53.96 -13.54
N ILE A 580 19.55 -53.33 -14.42
CA ILE A 580 19.58 -53.62 -15.86
C ILE A 580 21.04 -53.81 -16.27
N VAL A 581 21.35 -54.96 -16.84
CA VAL A 581 22.70 -55.32 -17.25
C VAL A 581 22.71 -55.71 -18.72
N ASP A 582 23.47 -54.98 -19.54
CA ASP A 582 23.81 -55.39 -20.90
C ASP A 582 25.09 -56.23 -20.90
N THR A 583 25.12 -57.32 -21.66
CA THR A 583 26.28 -58.21 -21.87
C THR A 583 27.05 -58.59 -20.58
N PRO A 584 26.37 -59.17 -19.57
CA PRO A 584 26.91 -59.32 -18.20
C PRO A 584 28.17 -60.17 -18.07
N LEU A 585 28.43 -61.10 -19.00
CA LEU A 585 29.39 -62.20 -18.82
C LEU A 585 30.61 -62.13 -19.76
N GLY A 586 30.76 -61.06 -20.54
CA GLY A 586 31.90 -60.88 -21.42
C GLY A 586 33.24 -61.06 -20.69
N ARG A 587 34.20 -61.78 -21.29
CA ARG A 587 35.59 -62.00 -20.82
C ARG A 587 35.79 -62.71 -19.46
N LEU A 588 34.73 -63.14 -18.77
CA LEU A 588 34.80 -63.97 -17.57
C LEU A 588 35.02 -65.45 -17.88
N ASP A 589 35.76 -66.15 -17.02
CA ASP A 589 35.91 -67.61 -17.09
C ASP A 589 34.64 -68.33 -16.60
N ARG A 590 34.57 -69.65 -16.83
CA ARG A 590 33.37 -70.44 -16.55
C ARG A 590 32.97 -70.42 -15.07
N GLU A 591 33.96 -70.46 -14.16
CA GLU A 591 33.71 -70.53 -12.73
C GLU A 591 33.19 -69.19 -12.18
N HIS A 592 33.71 -68.05 -12.65
CA HIS A 592 33.15 -66.75 -12.32
C HIS A 592 31.73 -66.56 -12.87
N ARG A 593 31.44 -67.06 -14.08
CA ARG A 593 30.08 -67.05 -14.65
C ARG A 593 29.09 -67.86 -13.81
N ASP A 594 29.47 -69.08 -13.41
CA ASP A 594 28.65 -69.94 -12.54
C ASP A 594 28.31 -69.24 -11.20
N ASN A 595 29.29 -68.56 -10.59
CA ASN A 595 29.06 -67.82 -9.34
C ASN A 595 28.11 -66.64 -9.52
N LEU A 596 28.22 -65.88 -10.61
CA LEU A 596 27.30 -64.76 -10.90
C LEU A 596 25.87 -65.27 -11.12
N MET A 597 25.71 -66.38 -11.84
CA MET A 597 24.39 -66.97 -12.11
C MET A 597 23.71 -67.46 -10.83
N LYS A 598 24.46 -68.06 -9.91
CA LYS A 598 23.90 -68.63 -8.67
C LYS A 598 23.74 -67.62 -7.55
N LEU A 599 24.71 -66.73 -7.38
CA LEU A 599 24.81 -65.89 -6.18
C LEU A 599 24.46 -64.43 -6.43
N TYR A 600 24.64 -63.92 -7.66
CA TYR A 600 24.47 -62.51 -7.96
C TYR A 600 23.08 -62.18 -8.53
N PHE A 601 22.78 -62.63 -9.76
CA PHE A 601 21.57 -62.22 -10.47
C PHE A 601 20.26 -62.52 -9.72
N PRO A 602 20.11 -63.64 -9.00
CA PRO A 602 18.89 -63.89 -8.22
C PRO A 602 18.72 -62.99 -6.98
N HIS A 603 19.79 -62.36 -6.49
CA HIS A 603 19.82 -61.71 -5.17
C HIS A 603 20.22 -60.23 -5.19
N VAL A 604 20.69 -59.71 -6.32
CA VAL A 604 21.19 -58.34 -6.43
C VAL A 604 20.09 -57.27 -6.31
N SER A 605 18.90 -57.55 -6.82
CA SER A 605 17.75 -56.64 -6.74
C SER A 605 16.41 -57.39 -6.77
N HIS A 606 15.34 -56.66 -6.48
CA HIS A 606 13.95 -57.13 -6.51
C HIS A 606 13.43 -57.25 -7.95
N GLN A 607 14.12 -56.61 -8.91
CA GLN A 607 13.90 -56.72 -10.34
C GLN A 607 15.25 -56.65 -11.04
N VAL A 608 15.53 -57.62 -11.90
CA VAL A 608 16.80 -57.74 -12.64
C VAL A 608 16.48 -58.00 -14.11
N ILE A 609 16.85 -57.08 -14.99
CA ILE A 609 16.70 -57.20 -16.45
C ILE A 609 18.07 -57.52 -17.03
N ILE A 610 18.20 -58.70 -17.63
CA ILE A 610 19.46 -59.18 -18.20
C ILE A 610 19.34 -59.16 -19.71
N LEU A 611 20.17 -58.36 -20.38
CA LEU A 611 20.32 -58.36 -21.84
C LEU A 611 21.55 -59.21 -22.18
N SER A 612 21.38 -60.30 -22.92
CA SER A 612 22.46 -61.26 -23.19
C SER A 612 22.47 -61.78 -24.62
N THR A 613 23.65 -62.26 -25.04
CA THR A 613 23.79 -63.05 -26.27
C THR A 613 23.62 -64.54 -26.00
N ASP A 614 23.49 -65.31 -27.08
CA ASP A 614 23.48 -66.78 -27.07
C ASP A 614 24.80 -67.39 -26.56
N THR A 615 25.90 -66.64 -26.62
CA THR A 615 27.23 -67.07 -26.13
C THR A 615 27.48 -66.73 -24.66
N GLU A 616 26.66 -65.87 -24.06
CA GLU A 616 26.79 -65.47 -22.66
C GLU A 616 25.92 -66.31 -21.75
N ILE A 617 24.63 -66.44 -22.08
CA ILE A 617 23.66 -67.24 -21.33
C ILE A 617 23.16 -68.33 -22.26
N ASP A 618 23.77 -69.51 -22.11
CA ASP A 618 23.46 -70.72 -22.84
C ASP A 618 22.39 -71.57 -22.14
N ASP A 619 22.00 -72.68 -22.78
CA ASP A 619 20.98 -73.60 -22.26
C ASP A 619 21.33 -74.12 -20.85
N GLN A 620 22.62 -74.21 -20.48
CA GLN A 620 23.04 -74.63 -19.13
C GLN A 620 22.72 -73.55 -18.09
N TYR A 621 23.04 -72.29 -18.36
CA TYR A 621 22.78 -71.18 -17.43
C TYR A 621 21.28 -70.83 -17.34
N ILE A 622 20.51 -70.98 -18.42
CA ILE A 622 19.05 -70.83 -18.36
C ILE A 622 18.46 -71.79 -17.34
N ASN A 623 18.85 -73.07 -17.37
CA ASN A 623 18.37 -74.06 -16.40
C ASN A 623 18.76 -73.72 -14.96
N GLN A 624 19.86 -73.01 -14.72
CA GLN A 624 20.24 -72.55 -13.37
C GLN A 624 19.36 -71.38 -12.90
N LEU A 625 18.94 -70.50 -13.83
CA LEU A 625 18.14 -69.32 -13.55
C LEU A 625 16.62 -69.56 -13.65
N ASP A 626 16.17 -70.67 -14.23
CA ASP A 626 14.77 -70.94 -14.59
C ASP A 626 13.76 -70.63 -13.47
N GLN A 627 14.07 -71.05 -12.25
CA GLN A 627 13.23 -70.80 -11.07
C GLN A 627 13.11 -69.32 -10.65
N PHE A 628 13.99 -68.46 -11.15
CA PHE A 628 14.06 -67.02 -10.86
C PHE A 628 13.63 -66.15 -12.05
N ILE A 629 13.47 -66.74 -13.25
CA ILE A 629 13.02 -66.03 -14.46
C ILE A 629 11.50 -65.86 -14.40
N SER A 630 11.05 -64.62 -14.52
CA SER A 630 9.63 -64.24 -14.61
C SER A 630 9.15 -64.19 -16.06
N GLU A 631 9.95 -63.60 -16.94
CA GLU A 631 9.64 -63.44 -18.35
C GLU A 631 10.89 -63.47 -19.21
N SER A 632 10.72 -63.84 -20.49
CA SER A 632 11.81 -63.81 -21.45
C SER A 632 11.40 -63.27 -22.81
N TYR A 633 12.28 -62.47 -23.41
CA TYR A 633 12.11 -61.90 -24.73
C TYR A 633 13.31 -62.24 -25.62
N LEU A 634 13.05 -62.41 -26.91
CA LEU A 634 14.06 -62.54 -27.93
C LEU A 634 13.92 -61.39 -28.93
N LEU A 635 15.01 -60.63 -29.07
CA LEU A 635 15.14 -59.55 -30.03
C LEU A 635 15.62 -60.13 -31.37
N GLU A 636 14.78 -60.04 -32.39
CA GLU A 636 15.08 -60.48 -33.74
C GLU A 636 14.93 -59.31 -34.72
N TYR A 637 15.96 -59.06 -35.51
CA TYR A 637 15.92 -58.04 -36.55
C TYR A 637 15.20 -58.59 -37.79
N ASN A 638 14.07 -58.00 -38.12
CA ASN A 638 13.35 -58.31 -39.35
C ASN A 638 13.89 -57.44 -40.49
N HIS A 639 14.54 -58.07 -41.47
CA HIS A 639 15.13 -57.40 -42.62
C HIS A 639 14.09 -56.76 -43.55
N GLU A 640 12.88 -57.32 -43.67
CA GLU A 640 11.82 -56.79 -44.53
C GLU A 640 11.21 -55.52 -43.94
N LEU A 641 11.01 -55.52 -42.61
CA LEU A 641 10.45 -54.37 -41.89
C LEU A 641 11.53 -53.35 -41.47
N ALA A 642 12.81 -53.66 -41.71
CA ALA A 642 13.97 -52.91 -41.21
C ALA A 642 13.84 -52.51 -39.73
N SER A 643 13.35 -53.44 -38.92
CA SER A 643 12.91 -53.19 -37.55
C SER A 643 13.13 -54.42 -36.67
N THR A 644 13.52 -54.19 -35.43
CA THR A 644 13.65 -55.22 -34.39
C THR A 644 12.29 -55.51 -33.79
N GLN A 645 11.97 -56.79 -33.67
CA GLN A 645 10.78 -57.28 -32.98
C GLN A 645 11.19 -57.97 -31.68
N ALA A 646 10.39 -57.78 -30.62
CA ALA A 646 10.51 -58.51 -29.38
C ALA A 646 9.53 -59.69 -29.39
N LEU A 647 10.06 -60.91 -29.54
CA LEU A 647 9.28 -62.15 -29.49
C LEU A 647 9.30 -62.71 -28.07
N LEU A 648 8.22 -63.36 -27.65
CA LEU A 648 8.20 -64.08 -26.36
C LEU A 648 9.09 -65.33 -26.44
N GLY A 649 9.82 -65.59 -25.36
CA GLY A 649 10.76 -66.70 -25.25
C GLY A 649 12.22 -66.28 -25.39
N TYR A 650 13.12 -67.27 -25.37
CA TYR A 650 14.56 -67.07 -25.52
C TYR A 650 15.13 -67.93 -26.67
N PHE A 651 16.45 -67.90 -26.91
CA PHE A 651 17.10 -68.64 -28.00
C PHE A 651 16.76 -70.16 -28.03
N THR A 652 16.45 -70.76 -26.89
CA THR A 652 16.08 -72.17 -26.73
C THR A 652 14.72 -72.52 -27.32
N ASP A 653 13.76 -71.60 -27.24
CA ASP A 653 12.38 -71.85 -27.65
C ASP A 653 12.29 -71.91 -29.18
N LEU A 654 13.01 -71.02 -29.88
CA LEU A 654 13.18 -71.09 -31.33
C LEU A 654 13.81 -72.40 -31.83
N LYS A 655 14.76 -72.98 -31.08
CA LYS A 655 15.39 -74.27 -31.44
C LYS A 655 14.38 -75.41 -31.39
N ARG A 656 13.44 -75.40 -30.44
CA ARG A 656 12.38 -76.43 -30.33
C ARG A 656 11.38 -76.32 -31.47
N THR A 657 10.90 -75.12 -31.79
CA THR A 657 9.93 -74.88 -32.88
C THR A 657 10.49 -75.22 -34.26
N ASN A 658 11.77 -74.93 -34.51
CA ASN A 658 12.43 -75.30 -35.77
C ASN A 658 12.74 -76.80 -35.88
N ARG A 659 12.91 -77.51 -34.76
CA ARG A 659 13.09 -78.97 -34.73
C ARG A 659 11.77 -79.68 -35.01
N GLU A 660 10.67 -79.20 -34.46
CA GLU A 660 9.31 -79.71 -34.75
C GLU A 660 8.89 -79.45 -36.20
N LYS A 661 9.17 -78.26 -36.76
CA LYS A 661 8.96 -77.98 -38.19
C LYS A 661 9.82 -78.87 -39.10
N ARG A 662 11.07 -79.16 -38.72
CA ARG A 662 11.92 -80.10 -39.47
C ARG A 662 11.43 -81.54 -39.41
N ILE A 663 10.86 -81.98 -38.28
CA ILE A 663 10.25 -83.31 -38.14
C ILE A 663 8.96 -83.38 -38.98
N ALA A 664 8.14 -82.33 -39.00
CA ALA A 664 6.94 -82.26 -39.83
C ALA A 664 7.24 -82.25 -41.34
N LEU A 665 8.32 -81.59 -41.77
CA LEU A 665 8.79 -81.58 -43.17
C LEU A 665 9.52 -82.87 -43.61
N GLN A 666 9.92 -83.73 -42.67
CA GLN A 666 10.45 -85.07 -42.97
C GLN A 666 9.36 -86.16 -42.92
N GLN A 667 8.18 -85.83 -42.41
CA GLN A 667 7.00 -86.70 -42.36
C GLN A 667 5.95 -86.38 -43.45
N ALA A 668 6.17 -85.31 -44.23
CA ALA A 668 5.46 -84.99 -45.47
C ALA A 668 6.37 -85.30 -46.66
#